data_AF-A0A6A2YM13-F1
#
_entry.id   AF-A0A6A2YM13-F1
#
_cell.length_a   1.000
_cell.length_b   1.000
_cell.length_c   1.000
_cell.angle_alpha   90.00
_cell.angle_beta   90.00
_cell.angle_gamma   90.00
#
_symmetry.space_group_name_H-M   'P 1'
#
loop_
_entity.id
_entity.type
_entity.pdbx_description
1 polymer ?
#
loop_
_entity_poly.entity_id
_entity_poly.type
_entity_poly.pdbx_seq_one_letter_code
_entity_poly.pdbx_strand_id
1 'polypeptide(L)'
;MLSVHCCYQRSSNCRREEELNQTIIMAEISSLAIDPRSGFCSSNYTFYSKRTPVPLPSNRSLDITTFLSSYPHHGKTAFVEATSGRQLSFSELWEAVDSVSTCLSGLGIRRGDVVLIIAPNSIFFPVVCLSVMHIGAIITTGNPLNTPREISLQMDDSKPVLVFTTGQLVPKLAGSSIPVVLVDDEPVTTEATGQVEIVTTIDKMMKKGTTDQIRVRDRVYQDDAATLLYSSGTTGASKGVISSHRNLIALVQAYSGLSTPEEIHICTVPMFHIYGFGAFAIGKLGNGTKVVILSKFDMNEMLSAVEKYRATCLPLVPPILLALVKDADEIRKKYDLSSLQTLVCGGAPLSKDLIDRFLEKFPTVDIRQGYALTEATGFGASMLTEEESRKYDSVGLLSPSLEAKIVDPETGNALKVNQRGELWLRGPSIMKGYLNNAEATAATVDSEGWLKTGDLCYIDDDGFLHLVDRLKELIKYKGFQVPPAELEALLLSHPHISDAAVIPFPDEEVGEYPMAYVIRKSSCNISEAEVIDFISKQVLNKYSGKIYVVAESRLSALPTEKPKSNSSNESSGDSKKSKSKGTSGEKTKDSAADSFEVLEKFSGAFISGEKLLCSRILRGNMCCRYEPLFNYFLEFSDVAFTVIADNYVKDDSGPGIVNCAPAFGEDDYRVCTENQIIIKVCS
;
A
#
# COMPACT_ATOMS: atom_id res chain seq x y z
N MET A 1 17.32 3.34 46.69
CA MET A 1 17.49 4.81 46.53
C MET A 1 18.71 5.20 45.69
N LEU A 2 19.89 4.59 45.83
CA LEU A 2 21.08 4.91 45.02
C LEU A 2 20.96 4.55 43.52
N SER A 3 20.19 3.52 43.15
CA SER A 3 19.91 3.15 41.74
C SER A 3 19.00 4.16 41.01
N VAL A 4 18.00 4.71 41.72
CA VAL A 4 17.05 5.70 41.16
C VAL A 4 17.72 7.05 40.90
N HIS A 5 18.71 7.43 41.73
CA HIS A 5 19.45 8.68 41.57
C HIS A 5 20.42 8.64 40.37
N CYS A 6 20.97 7.46 40.05
CA CYS A 6 21.85 7.27 38.90
C CYS A 6 21.10 7.30 37.56
N CYS A 7 19.86 6.76 37.51
CA CYS A 7 18.98 6.90 36.34
C CYS A 7 18.56 8.36 36.10
N TYR A 8 18.30 9.14 37.16
CA TYR A 8 17.90 10.54 37.03
C TYR A 8 19.06 11.42 36.52
N GLN A 9 20.28 11.19 37.00
CA GLN A 9 21.48 11.91 36.51
C GLN A 9 21.85 11.54 35.06
N ARG A 10 21.68 10.27 34.65
CA ARG A 10 21.85 9.86 33.25
C ARG A 10 20.78 10.48 32.34
N SER A 11 19.52 10.55 32.79
CA SER A 11 18.43 11.22 32.06
C SER A 11 18.69 12.72 31.88
N SER A 12 19.19 13.41 32.91
CA SER A 12 19.51 14.84 32.83
C SER A 12 20.70 15.17 31.94
N ASN A 13 21.72 14.29 31.89
CA ASN A 13 22.88 14.49 31.00
C ASN A 13 22.54 14.15 29.54
N CYS A 14 21.68 13.15 29.31
CA CYS A 14 21.14 12.83 27.98
C CYS A 14 20.31 13.99 27.41
N ARG A 15 19.44 14.61 28.24
CA ARG A 15 18.69 15.81 27.84
C ARG A 15 19.58 16.99 27.47
N ARG A 16 20.68 17.22 28.20
CA ARG A 16 21.64 18.29 27.88
C ARG A 16 22.41 18.05 26.59
N GLU A 17 22.76 16.81 26.27
CA GLU A 17 23.40 16.45 25.00
C GLU A 17 22.41 16.53 23.83
N GLU A 18 21.15 16.14 24.02
CA GLU A 18 20.06 16.32 23.05
C GLU A 18 19.80 17.80 22.78
N GLU A 19 19.73 18.64 23.82
CA GLU A 19 19.63 20.11 23.71
C GLU A 19 20.83 20.71 22.96
N LEU A 20 22.05 20.23 23.20
CA LEU A 20 23.25 20.70 22.48
C LEU A 20 23.24 20.31 21.00
N ASN A 21 22.90 19.06 20.68
CA ASN A 21 22.80 18.61 19.28
C ASN A 21 21.67 19.32 18.54
N GLN A 22 20.54 19.57 19.21
CA GLN A 22 19.46 20.37 18.66
C GLN A 22 19.90 21.81 18.43
N THR A 23 20.72 22.39 19.32
CA THR A 23 21.31 23.72 19.14
C THR A 23 22.26 23.79 17.94
N ILE A 24 23.07 22.75 17.70
CA ILE A 24 24.01 22.69 16.56
C ILE A 24 23.26 22.55 15.22
N ILE A 25 22.29 21.64 15.12
CA ILE A 25 21.46 21.47 13.93
C ILE A 25 20.66 22.75 13.65
N MET A 26 20.10 23.37 14.70
CA MET A 26 19.40 24.65 14.58
C MET A 26 20.35 25.78 14.17
N ALA A 27 21.61 25.78 14.59
CA ALA A 27 22.59 26.78 14.19
C ALA A 27 23.02 26.64 12.72
N GLU A 28 23.20 25.41 12.23
CA GLU A 28 23.48 25.14 10.81
C GLU A 28 22.29 25.52 9.92
N ILE A 29 21.07 25.14 10.32
CA ILE A 29 19.82 25.52 9.63
C ILE A 29 19.58 27.03 9.72
N SER A 30 19.86 27.67 10.85
CA SER A 30 19.71 29.12 11.06
C SER A 30 20.69 29.96 10.23
N SER A 31 21.77 29.37 9.72
CA SER A 31 22.69 30.04 8.80
C SER A 31 22.19 30.06 7.35
N LEU A 32 21.21 29.20 7.04
CA LEU A 32 20.57 29.13 5.74
C LEU A 32 19.39 30.10 5.68
N ALA A 33 19.28 30.84 4.57
CA ALA A 33 18.12 31.70 4.30
C ALA A 33 16.93 30.82 3.85
N ILE A 34 16.32 30.13 4.81
CA ILE A 34 15.12 29.31 4.62
C ILE A 34 13.90 30.21 4.72
N ASP A 35 13.05 30.19 3.70
CA ASP A 35 11.75 30.86 3.75
C ASP A 35 10.86 30.12 4.77
N PRO A 36 10.43 30.77 5.88
CA PRO A 36 9.62 30.12 6.90
C PRO A 36 8.22 29.72 6.40
N ARG A 37 7.75 30.32 5.29
CA ARG A 37 6.44 30.03 4.72
C ARG A 37 6.45 28.73 3.92
N SER A 38 7.38 28.58 2.98
CA SER A 38 7.49 27.41 2.11
C SER A 38 8.42 26.32 2.64
N GLY A 39 9.34 26.66 3.56
CA GLY A 39 10.47 25.82 3.95
C GLY A 39 11.60 25.79 2.89
N PHE A 40 11.50 26.56 1.82
CA PHE A 40 12.46 26.53 0.71
C PHE A 40 13.72 27.35 1.00
N CYS A 41 14.89 26.78 0.69
CA CYS A 41 16.17 27.45 0.76
C CYS A 41 16.72 27.75 -0.65
N SER A 42 16.77 29.03 -1.00
CA SER A 42 17.17 29.47 -2.34
C SER A 42 18.65 29.25 -2.67
N SER A 43 19.53 29.06 -1.67
CA SER A 43 20.96 28.85 -1.88
C SER A 43 21.30 27.43 -2.31
N ASN A 44 20.51 26.44 -1.92
CA ASN A 44 20.76 25.01 -2.18
C ASN A 44 19.57 24.27 -2.80
N TYR A 45 18.48 25.00 -3.12
CA TYR A 45 17.26 24.48 -3.73
C TYR A 45 16.60 23.32 -2.94
N THR A 46 16.78 23.32 -1.62
CA THR A 46 16.25 22.30 -0.73
C THR A 46 15.05 22.84 0.05
N PHE A 47 14.02 22.03 0.19
CA PHE A 47 12.87 22.25 1.06
C PHE A 47 13.13 21.55 2.39
N TYR A 48 13.09 22.31 3.48
CA TYR A 48 13.21 21.80 4.83
C TYR A 48 11.84 21.65 5.45
N SER A 49 11.63 20.60 6.24
CA SER A 49 10.39 20.45 6.98
C SER A 49 10.11 21.68 7.85
N LYS A 50 8.88 22.18 7.77
CA LYS A 50 8.36 23.24 8.64
C LYS A 50 8.03 22.76 10.05
N ARG A 51 8.10 21.45 10.28
CA ARG A 51 7.82 20.85 11.59
C ARG A 51 9.06 20.92 12.46
N THR A 52 8.84 21.05 13.77
CA THR A 52 9.91 21.00 14.75
C THR A 52 10.72 19.72 14.57
N PRO A 53 12.03 19.81 14.26
CA PRO A 53 12.88 18.65 14.13
C PRO A 53 12.91 17.85 15.43
N VAL A 54 12.75 16.53 15.30
CA VAL A 54 12.81 15.60 16.43
C VAL A 54 14.18 14.93 16.37
N PRO A 55 15.08 15.20 17.34
CA PRO A 55 16.42 14.61 17.34
C PRO A 55 16.33 13.14 17.69
N LEU A 56 17.18 12.33 17.04
CA LEU A 56 17.37 10.94 17.41
C LEU A 56 18.05 10.82 18.79
N PRO A 57 17.73 9.78 19.57
CA PRO A 57 18.37 9.54 20.87
C PRO A 57 19.90 9.45 20.74
N SER A 58 20.65 10.06 21.65
CA SER A 58 22.12 10.05 21.61
C SER A 58 22.73 8.68 21.89
N ASN A 59 22.02 7.81 22.63
CA ASN A 59 22.46 6.44 22.92
C ASN A 59 22.46 5.59 21.65
N ARG A 60 23.64 5.44 21.03
CA ARG A 60 23.82 4.60 19.83
C ARG A 60 23.52 3.12 20.04
N SER A 61 23.55 2.62 21.27
CA SER A 61 23.17 1.24 21.59
C SER A 61 21.74 1.19 22.12
N LEU A 62 20.79 1.58 21.27
CA LEU A 62 19.37 1.59 21.57
C LEU A 62 18.64 0.95 20.40
N ASP A 63 17.99 -0.18 20.65
CA ASP A 63 17.05 -0.78 19.71
C ASP A 63 15.67 -0.12 19.81
N ILE A 64 14.89 -0.26 18.75
CA ILE A 64 13.53 0.29 18.65
C ILE A 64 12.60 -0.23 19.75
N THR A 65 12.75 -1.49 20.16
CA THR A 65 11.88 -2.11 21.17
C THR A 65 12.16 -1.48 22.54
N THR A 66 13.43 -1.36 22.92
CA THR A 66 13.84 -0.66 24.15
C THR A 66 13.42 0.81 24.11
N PHE A 67 13.59 1.50 22.98
CA PHE A 67 13.12 2.88 22.79
C PHE A 67 11.62 3.01 23.07
N LEU A 68 10.79 2.17 22.45
CA LEU A 68 9.34 2.18 22.67
C LEU A 68 8.98 1.90 24.14
N SER A 69 9.56 0.86 24.73
CA SER A 69 9.26 0.49 26.13
C SER A 69 9.70 1.52 27.18
N SER A 70 10.55 2.48 26.78
CA SER A 70 11.03 3.55 27.68
C SER A 70 10.02 4.69 27.83
N TYR A 71 9.01 4.78 26.96
CA TYR A 71 7.95 5.77 27.08
C TYR A 71 6.98 5.40 28.19
N PRO A 72 6.49 6.39 28.98
CA PRO A 72 5.43 6.13 29.94
C PRO A 72 4.13 5.85 29.16
N HIS A 73 3.78 4.57 29.04
CA HIS A 73 2.49 4.19 28.48
C HIS A 73 1.41 4.39 29.54
N HIS A 74 0.64 5.46 29.39
CA HIS A 74 -0.51 5.75 30.26
C HIS A 74 -1.78 4.98 29.85
N GLY A 75 -1.78 4.36 28.67
CA GLY A 75 -2.86 3.51 28.19
C GLY A 75 -2.89 2.15 28.91
N LYS A 76 -4.10 1.63 29.17
CA LYS A 76 -4.28 0.30 29.78
C LYS A 76 -4.16 -0.82 28.75
N THR A 77 -4.69 -0.63 27.55
CA THR A 77 -4.79 -1.65 26.49
C THR A 77 -4.00 -1.22 25.27
N ALA A 78 -3.05 -2.04 24.83
CA ALA A 78 -2.26 -1.80 23.62
C ALA A 78 -3.01 -2.32 22.38
N PHE A 79 -3.40 -3.60 22.42
CA PHE A 79 -4.01 -4.28 21.28
C PHE A 79 -5.31 -4.99 21.67
N VAL A 80 -6.28 -4.99 20.76
CA VAL A 80 -7.52 -5.78 20.86
C VAL A 80 -7.80 -6.41 19.50
N GLU A 81 -8.11 -7.69 19.46
CA GLU A 81 -8.64 -8.35 18.27
C GLU A 81 -10.13 -8.05 18.11
N ALA A 82 -10.53 -7.52 16.95
CA ALA A 82 -11.86 -6.97 16.73
C ALA A 82 -12.98 -8.02 16.95
N THR A 83 -12.82 -9.21 16.37
CA THR A 83 -13.80 -10.30 16.41
C THR A 83 -13.88 -10.95 17.78
N SER A 84 -12.75 -11.48 18.28
CA SER A 84 -12.73 -12.29 19.51
C SER A 84 -12.78 -11.46 20.78
N GLY A 85 -12.37 -10.19 20.72
CA GLY A 85 -12.18 -9.34 21.89
C GLY A 85 -10.96 -9.70 22.74
N ARG A 86 -10.13 -10.66 22.31
CA ARG A 86 -8.84 -10.95 22.96
C ARG A 86 -7.99 -9.68 22.95
N GLN A 87 -7.36 -9.36 24.07
CA GLN A 87 -6.62 -8.12 24.23
C GLN A 87 -5.27 -8.34 24.91
N LEU A 88 -4.35 -7.41 24.67
CA LEU A 88 -3.09 -7.27 25.39
C LEU A 88 -3.01 -5.86 25.98
N SER A 89 -2.81 -5.78 27.28
CA SER A 89 -2.36 -4.56 27.95
C SER A 89 -0.92 -4.21 27.56
N PHE A 90 -0.50 -2.97 27.82
CA PHE A 90 0.91 -2.60 27.62
C PHE A 90 1.85 -3.43 28.51
N SER A 91 1.44 -3.76 29.75
CA SER A 91 2.25 -4.63 30.63
C SER A 91 2.41 -6.03 30.03
N GLU A 92 1.28 -6.64 29.64
CA GLU A 92 1.29 -7.99 29.04
C GLU A 92 2.05 -8.01 27.70
N LEU A 93 2.00 -6.93 26.91
CA LEU A 93 2.79 -6.79 25.69
C LEU A 93 4.29 -6.84 26.00
N TRP A 94 4.77 -6.05 26.97
CA TRP A 94 6.21 -6.01 27.28
C TRP A 94 6.71 -7.29 27.95
N GLU A 95 5.90 -7.90 28.81
CA GLU A 95 6.18 -9.23 29.38
C GLU A 95 6.25 -10.30 28.29
N ALA A 96 5.31 -10.29 27.35
CA ALA A 96 5.31 -11.18 26.19
C ALA A 96 6.55 -10.98 25.32
N VAL A 97 6.93 -9.73 25.05
CA VAL A 97 8.13 -9.40 24.25
C VAL A 97 9.39 -9.94 24.92
N ASP A 98 9.58 -9.78 26.23
CA ASP A 98 10.78 -10.30 26.90
C ASP A 98 10.79 -11.85 26.97
N SER A 99 9.62 -12.46 27.21
CA SER A 99 9.47 -13.93 27.20
C SER A 99 9.76 -14.54 25.82
N VAL A 100 9.18 -13.97 24.76
CA VAL A 100 9.38 -14.41 23.38
C VAL A 100 10.83 -14.16 22.95
N SER A 101 11.42 -13.01 23.29
CA SER A 101 12.85 -12.73 23.04
C SER A 101 13.79 -13.74 23.71
N THR A 102 13.46 -14.17 24.93
CA THR A 102 14.20 -15.21 25.66
C THR A 102 14.06 -16.57 24.98
N CYS A 103 12.86 -16.92 24.54
CA CYS A 103 12.62 -18.15 23.78
C CYS A 103 13.37 -18.16 22.44
N LEU A 104 13.35 -17.06 21.69
CA LEU A 104 14.11 -16.92 20.44
C LEU A 104 15.61 -17.09 20.66
N SER A 105 16.14 -16.48 21.72
CA SER A 105 17.55 -16.65 22.10
C SER A 105 17.86 -18.12 22.44
N GLY A 106 16.95 -18.80 23.13
CA GLY A 106 17.04 -20.23 23.45
C GLY A 106 16.95 -21.17 22.23
N LEU A 107 16.24 -20.74 21.18
CA LEU A 107 16.21 -21.42 19.87
C LEU A 107 17.49 -21.17 19.04
N GLY A 108 18.43 -20.38 19.55
CA GLY A 108 19.70 -20.11 18.88
C GLY A 108 19.70 -18.88 17.96
N ILE A 109 18.60 -18.12 17.91
CA ILE A 109 18.53 -16.89 17.09
C ILE A 109 19.42 -15.81 17.69
N ARG A 110 20.19 -15.12 16.85
CA ARG A 110 21.19 -14.11 17.24
C ARG A 110 21.05 -12.83 16.43
N ARG A 111 21.82 -11.81 16.84
CA ARG A 111 21.90 -10.53 16.12
C ARG A 111 22.32 -10.74 14.66
N GLY A 112 21.55 -10.17 13.74
CA GLY A 112 21.76 -10.28 12.28
C GLY A 112 21.04 -11.45 11.59
N ASP A 113 20.52 -12.43 12.35
CA ASP A 113 19.70 -13.49 11.78
C ASP A 113 18.39 -12.92 11.24
N VAL A 114 17.86 -13.50 10.16
CA VAL A 114 16.59 -13.09 9.56
C VAL A 114 15.47 -14.01 10.04
N VAL A 115 14.38 -13.43 10.52
CA VAL A 115 13.16 -14.14 10.91
C VAL A 115 12.02 -13.68 10.02
N LEU A 116 11.32 -14.62 9.39
CA LEU A 116 10.20 -14.32 8.50
C LEU A 116 8.87 -14.53 9.22
N ILE A 117 7.93 -13.59 9.08
CA ILE A 117 6.53 -13.78 9.49
C ILE A 117 5.62 -13.77 8.26
N ILE A 118 4.83 -14.83 8.11
CA ILE A 118 3.78 -14.96 7.08
C ILE A 118 2.47 -15.22 7.81
N ALA A 119 1.76 -14.15 8.16
CA ALA A 119 0.50 -14.25 8.90
C ALA A 119 -0.42 -13.08 8.56
N PRO A 120 -1.75 -13.25 8.71
CA PRO A 120 -2.68 -12.14 8.78
C PRO A 120 -2.36 -11.20 9.95
N ASN A 121 -3.01 -10.04 9.97
CA ASN A 121 -2.94 -9.14 11.11
C ASN A 121 -3.43 -9.86 12.37
N SER A 122 -2.74 -9.68 13.50
CA SER A 122 -3.16 -10.22 14.79
C SER A 122 -2.49 -9.45 15.92
N ILE A 123 -2.96 -9.63 17.16
CA ILE A 123 -2.30 -9.07 18.34
C ILE A 123 -0.89 -9.65 18.57
N PHE A 124 -0.57 -10.80 17.96
CA PHE A 124 0.73 -11.45 18.08
C PHE A 124 1.75 -10.89 17.09
N PHE A 125 1.30 -10.32 15.97
CA PHE A 125 2.19 -9.78 14.94
C PHE A 125 3.16 -8.74 15.53
N PRO A 126 2.71 -7.72 16.30
CA PRO A 126 3.62 -6.78 16.95
C PRO A 126 4.54 -7.44 17.99
N VAL A 127 4.05 -8.44 18.74
CA VAL A 127 4.86 -9.18 19.74
C VAL A 127 6.05 -9.85 19.06
N VAL A 128 5.84 -10.53 17.94
CA VAL A 128 6.90 -11.19 17.17
C VAL A 128 7.89 -10.15 16.64
N CYS A 129 7.41 -9.08 15.98
CA CYS A 129 8.27 -8.05 15.42
C CYS A 129 9.17 -7.41 16.49
N LEU A 130 8.58 -6.98 17.61
CA LEU A 130 9.31 -6.35 18.72
C LEU A 130 10.32 -7.31 19.33
N SER A 131 9.98 -8.60 19.49
CA SER A 131 10.87 -9.59 20.10
C SER A 131 12.09 -9.91 19.23
N VAL A 132 11.88 -10.08 17.92
CA VAL A 132 12.94 -10.31 16.94
C VAL A 132 13.90 -9.12 16.90
N MET A 133 13.37 -7.90 16.77
CA MET A 133 14.17 -6.68 16.78
C MET A 133 14.90 -6.47 18.12
N HIS A 134 14.31 -6.88 19.24
CA HIS A 134 14.90 -6.71 20.57
C HIS A 134 16.12 -7.63 20.82
N ILE A 135 16.24 -8.75 20.11
CA ILE A 135 17.46 -9.59 20.11
C ILE A 135 18.47 -9.15 19.04
N GLY A 136 18.18 -8.09 18.27
CA GLY A 136 19.01 -7.61 17.16
C GLY A 136 18.90 -8.46 15.90
N ALA A 137 17.93 -9.37 15.83
CA ALA A 137 17.59 -10.08 14.61
C ALA A 137 16.74 -9.19 13.70
N ILE A 138 16.67 -9.54 12.42
CA ILE A 138 16.01 -8.76 11.37
C ILE A 138 14.65 -9.39 11.09
N ILE A 139 13.57 -8.63 11.25
CA ILE A 139 12.23 -9.11 10.89
C ILE A 139 11.96 -8.85 9.40
N THR A 140 11.59 -9.90 8.66
CA THR A 140 11.01 -9.80 7.32
C THR A 140 9.57 -10.28 7.35
N THR A 141 8.72 -9.72 6.50
CA THR A 141 7.28 -10.00 6.49
C THR A 141 6.86 -10.47 5.10
N GLY A 142 6.00 -11.48 5.05
CA GLY A 142 5.42 -12.01 3.82
C GLY A 142 3.91 -11.85 3.82
N ASN A 143 3.34 -11.59 2.65
CA ASN A 143 1.89 -11.52 2.50
C ASN A 143 1.32 -12.95 2.63
N PRO A 144 0.39 -13.22 3.57
CA PRO A 144 -0.21 -14.55 3.75
C PRO A 144 -0.95 -15.05 2.52
N LEU A 145 -1.33 -14.17 1.60
CA LEU A 145 -1.94 -14.56 0.33
C LEU A 145 -0.94 -15.16 -0.64
N ASN A 146 0.35 -14.79 -0.56
CA ASN A 146 1.40 -15.22 -1.52
C ASN A 146 1.37 -16.73 -1.78
N THR A 147 1.64 -17.09 -3.01
CA THR A 147 1.80 -18.47 -3.46
C THR A 147 3.05 -19.10 -2.82
N PRO A 148 3.14 -20.44 -2.75
CA PRO A 148 4.36 -21.12 -2.31
C PRO A 148 5.61 -20.68 -3.09
N ARG A 149 5.46 -20.40 -4.40
CA ARG A 149 6.55 -19.91 -5.25
C ARG A 149 7.03 -18.52 -4.83
N GLU A 150 6.12 -17.57 -4.67
CA GLU A 150 6.46 -16.20 -4.24
C GLU A 150 7.12 -16.21 -2.84
N ILE A 151 6.62 -17.06 -1.93
CA ILE A 151 7.22 -17.25 -0.60
C ILE A 151 8.63 -17.84 -0.71
N SER A 152 8.82 -18.87 -1.52
CA SER A 152 10.15 -19.47 -1.74
C SER A 152 11.14 -18.45 -2.29
N LEU A 153 10.75 -17.62 -3.26
CA LEU A 153 11.62 -16.57 -3.82
C LEU A 153 12.06 -15.58 -2.74
N GLN A 154 11.14 -15.14 -1.87
CA GLN A 154 11.48 -14.27 -0.75
C GLN A 154 12.40 -14.98 0.26
N MET A 155 12.17 -16.26 0.54
CA MET A 155 13.01 -17.05 1.45
C MET A 155 14.42 -17.28 0.90
N ASP A 156 14.55 -17.51 -0.41
CA ASP A 156 15.84 -17.71 -1.08
C ASP A 156 16.70 -16.44 -1.03
N ASP A 157 16.09 -15.26 -1.19
CA ASP A 157 16.78 -13.98 -1.11
C ASP A 157 17.07 -13.57 0.35
N SER A 158 16.06 -13.64 1.24
CA SER A 158 16.19 -13.20 2.64
C SER A 158 16.88 -14.20 3.58
N LYS A 159 16.96 -15.48 3.21
CA LYS A 159 17.58 -16.57 3.98
C LYS A 159 17.13 -16.61 5.46
N PRO A 160 15.82 -16.71 5.74
CA PRO A 160 15.34 -16.73 7.11
C PRO A 160 15.75 -18.02 7.82
N VAL A 161 16.07 -17.92 9.11
CA VAL A 161 16.44 -19.06 9.96
C VAL A 161 15.27 -19.59 10.81
N LEU A 162 14.15 -18.85 10.83
CA LEU A 162 12.93 -19.20 11.56
C LEU A 162 11.73 -18.54 10.85
N VAL A 163 10.59 -19.25 10.79
CA VAL A 163 9.34 -18.71 10.24
C VAL A 163 8.23 -18.70 11.29
N PHE A 164 7.52 -17.57 11.41
CA PHE A 164 6.26 -17.46 12.14
C PHE A 164 5.10 -17.51 11.14
N THR A 165 4.15 -18.43 11.31
CA THR A 165 2.98 -18.53 10.41
C THR A 165 1.76 -19.13 11.11
N THR A 166 0.61 -19.19 10.44
CA THR A 166 -0.60 -19.84 10.97
C THR A 166 -0.68 -21.29 10.51
N GLY A 167 -1.41 -22.13 11.23
CA GLY A 167 -1.58 -23.54 10.87
C GLY A 167 -2.08 -23.75 9.43
N GLN A 168 -2.99 -22.87 8.97
CA GLN A 168 -3.54 -22.88 7.60
C GLN A 168 -2.51 -22.55 6.51
N LEU A 169 -1.42 -21.85 6.85
CA LEU A 169 -0.41 -21.38 5.91
C LEU A 169 0.83 -22.29 5.88
N VAL A 170 0.99 -23.20 6.85
CA VAL A 170 2.08 -24.19 6.88
C VAL A 170 2.24 -24.96 5.55
N PRO A 171 1.17 -25.41 4.86
CA PRO A 171 1.33 -26.13 3.60
C PRO A 171 2.06 -25.33 2.51
N LYS A 172 2.06 -23.99 2.59
CA LYS A 172 2.78 -23.14 1.63
C LYS A 172 4.30 -23.16 1.82
N LEU A 173 4.77 -23.73 2.93
CA LEU A 173 6.18 -23.89 3.29
C LEU A 173 6.68 -25.33 3.06
N ALA A 174 5.86 -26.20 2.46
CA ALA A 174 6.21 -27.60 2.23
C ALA A 174 7.55 -27.73 1.49
N GLY A 175 8.43 -28.60 1.98
CA GLY A 175 9.79 -28.79 1.45
C GLY A 175 10.86 -27.86 2.03
N SER A 176 10.47 -26.88 2.87
CA SER A 176 11.43 -26.10 3.66
C SER A 176 11.90 -26.87 4.88
N SER A 177 13.20 -26.81 5.17
CA SER A 177 13.79 -27.34 6.42
C SER A 177 13.85 -26.29 7.54
N ILE A 178 13.27 -25.10 7.34
CA ILE A 178 13.34 -24.00 8.31
C ILE A 178 12.29 -24.25 9.42
N PRO A 179 12.68 -24.16 10.70
CA PRO A 179 11.74 -24.36 11.80
C PRO A 179 10.61 -23.33 11.79
N VAL A 180 9.43 -23.77 12.21
CA VAL A 180 8.19 -22.98 12.23
C VAL A 180 7.65 -22.80 13.64
N VAL A 181 7.23 -21.58 13.94
CA VAL A 181 6.42 -21.24 15.11
C VAL A 181 5.02 -20.85 14.66
N LEU A 182 4.00 -21.48 15.25
CA LEU A 182 2.61 -21.12 14.95
C LEU A 182 2.19 -19.84 15.70
N VAL A 183 1.54 -18.92 15.00
CA VAL A 183 0.95 -17.68 15.58
C VAL A 183 -0.55 -17.80 15.85
N ASP A 184 -1.07 -19.03 15.85
CA ASP A 184 -2.42 -19.41 16.20
C ASP A 184 -2.42 -20.72 17.01
N ASP A 185 -3.60 -21.08 17.54
CA ASP A 185 -3.83 -22.31 18.30
C ASP A 185 -4.46 -23.42 17.43
N GLU A 186 -4.47 -23.25 16.11
CA GLU A 186 -5.06 -24.19 15.17
C GLU A 186 -4.25 -25.50 15.12
N PRO A 187 -4.89 -26.67 15.31
CA PRO A 187 -4.21 -27.94 15.24
C PRO A 187 -3.77 -28.25 13.81
N VAL A 188 -2.47 -28.42 13.60
CA VAL A 188 -1.91 -28.87 12.31
C VAL A 188 -1.74 -30.38 12.36
N THR A 189 -2.37 -31.10 11.42
CA THR A 189 -2.16 -32.55 11.29
C THR A 189 -0.78 -32.82 10.70
N THR A 190 -0.08 -33.84 11.20
CA THR A 190 1.25 -34.24 10.73
C THR A 190 1.30 -34.61 9.24
N GLU A 191 0.17 -35.01 8.65
CA GLU A 191 0.06 -35.28 7.22
C GLU A 191 0.01 -34.00 6.37
N ALA A 192 -0.48 -32.89 6.94
CA ALA A 192 -0.60 -31.59 6.26
C ALA A 192 0.66 -30.73 6.33
N THR A 193 1.65 -31.07 7.17
CA THR A 193 2.87 -30.26 7.35
C THR A 193 3.87 -30.40 6.21
N GLY A 194 3.75 -31.40 5.35
CA GLY A 194 4.71 -31.60 4.25
C GLY A 194 6.17 -31.70 4.74
N GLN A 195 6.39 -32.32 5.91
CA GLN A 195 7.70 -32.45 6.59
C GLN A 195 8.27 -31.16 7.23
N VAL A 196 7.47 -30.09 7.36
CA VAL A 196 7.88 -28.88 8.08
C VAL A 196 7.96 -29.13 9.59
N GLU A 197 9.06 -28.70 10.22
CA GLU A 197 9.28 -28.83 11.67
C GLU A 197 8.56 -27.70 12.43
N ILE A 198 7.49 -28.02 13.14
CA ILE A 198 6.82 -27.09 14.06
C ILE A 198 7.45 -27.20 15.44
N VAL A 199 8.19 -26.16 15.86
CA VAL A 199 8.98 -26.21 17.10
C VAL A 199 8.19 -25.76 18.34
N THR A 200 7.25 -24.81 18.19
CA THR A 200 6.39 -24.31 19.29
C THR A 200 5.25 -23.42 18.74
N THR A 201 4.44 -22.84 19.62
CA THR A 201 3.47 -21.78 19.31
C THR A 201 3.83 -20.48 20.03
N ILE A 202 3.36 -19.33 19.52
CA ILE A 202 3.58 -18.02 20.14
C ILE A 202 2.98 -17.95 21.54
N ASP A 203 1.78 -18.52 21.75
CA ASP A 203 1.10 -18.53 23.04
C ASP A 203 1.91 -19.26 24.12
N LYS A 204 2.54 -20.39 23.75
CA LYS A 204 3.49 -21.11 24.62
C LYS A 204 4.74 -20.28 24.92
N MET A 205 5.29 -19.56 23.93
CA MET A 205 6.45 -18.69 24.14
C MET A 205 6.13 -17.52 25.08
N MET A 206 4.93 -16.94 24.97
CA MET A 206 4.46 -15.86 25.84
C MET A 206 4.25 -16.35 27.29
N LYS A 207 3.71 -17.56 27.48
CA LYS A 207 3.41 -18.14 28.80
C LYS A 207 4.62 -18.72 29.52
N LYS A 208 5.75 -18.93 28.84
CA LYS A 208 6.96 -19.52 29.44
C LYS A 208 7.54 -18.66 30.57
N GLY A 209 7.29 -17.35 30.53
CA GLY A 209 7.80 -16.38 31.49
C GLY A 209 9.30 -16.15 31.34
N THR A 210 9.80 -15.12 32.03
CA THR A 210 11.22 -14.84 32.13
C THR A 210 11.85 -15.83 33.11
N THR A 211 12.43 -16.90 32.58
CA THR A 211 13.24 -17.80 33.42
C THR A 211 14.46 -17.06 33.96
N ASP A 212 14.99 -17.42 35.14
CA ASP A 212 16.27 -16.93 35.70
C ASP A 212 17.51 -17.19 34.82
N GLN A 213 17.31 -17.71 33.59
CA GLN A 213 18.37 -17.87 32.61
C GLN A 213 18.85 -16.49 32.14
N ILE A 214 20.13 -16.22 32.38
CA ILE A 214 20.82 -15.03 31.89
C ILE A 214 20.76 -15.06 30.36
N ARG A 215 19.91 -14.23 29.77
CA ARG A 215 19.89 -14.01 28.31
C ARG A 215 21.24 -13.44 27.90
N VAL A 216 21.93 -14.13 27.00
CA VAL A 216 23.07 -13.53 26.28
C VAL A 216 22.48 -12.46 25.39
N ARG A 217 22.50 -11.21 25.86
CA ARG A 217 22.03 -10.05 25.09
C ARG A 217 23.20 -9.51 24.28
N ASP A 218 23.20 -9.83 22.98
CA ASP A 218 24.04 -9.11 22.04
C ASP A 218 23.70 -7.62 22.11
N ARG A 219 24.74 -6.78 22.08
CA ARG A 219 24.53 -5.33 22.07
C ARG A 219 24.01 -4.92 20.70
N VAL A 220 22.77 -4.42 20.68
CA VAL A 220 22.11 -3.89 19.48
C VAL A 220 22.39 -2.39 19.36
N TYR A 221 22.68 -1.95 18.15
CA TYR A 221 22.95 -0.54 17.83
C TYR A 221 21.87 0.04 16.92
N GLN A 222 21.69 1.36 16.98
CA GLN A 222 20.71 2.06 16.16
C GLN A 222 20.93 1.82 14.65
N ASP A 223 22.17 1.71 14.20
CA ASP A 223 22.49 1.51 12.78
C ASP A 223 22.37 0.03 12.33
N ASP A 224 22.09 -0.90 13.25
CA ASP A 224 21.82 -2.29 12.89
C ASP A 224 20.52 -2.41 12.10
N ALA A 225 20.49 -3.34 11.14
CA ALA A 225 19.27 -3.67 10.42
C ALA A 225 18.22 -4.22 11.39
N ALA A 226 17.01 -3.70 11.30
CA ALA A 226 15.88 -4.11 12.14
C ALA A 226 14.80 -4.78 11.29
N THR A 227 14.56 -4.27 10.09
CA THR A 227 13.55 -4.82 9.17
C THR A 227 14.11 -5.04 7.79
N LEU A 228 13.57 -6.05 7.12
CA LEU A 228 13.78 -6.35 5.71
C LEU A 228 12.40 -6.51 5.05
N LEU A 229 11.84 -5.42 4.53
CA LEU A 229 10.50 -5.44 3.94
C LEU A 229 10.58 -5.46 2.43
N TYR A 230 9.87 -6.38 1.79
CA TYR A 230 9.90 -6.50 0.34
C TYR A 230 8.98 -5.49 -0.33
N SER A 231 9.53 -4.75 -1.29
CA SER A 231 8.80 -3.80 -2.12
C SER A 231 9.36 -3.84 -3.53
N SER A 232 8.50 -3.66 -4.52
CA SER A 232 8.90 -3.50 -5.91
C SER A 232 9.63 -2.19 -6.20
N GLY A 233 9.56 -1.22 -5.29
CA GLY A 233 10.17 0.09 -5.45
C GLY A 233 9.74 0.81 -6.73
N THR A 234 10.67 1.58 -7.30
CA THR A 234 10.44 2.41 -8.50
C THR A 234 10.58 1.65 -9.83
N THR A 235 11.16 0.43 -9.84
CA THR A 235 11.36 -0.43 -11.04
C THR A 235 11.66 -1.89 -10.66
N GLY A 236 11.19 -2.85 -11.47
CA GLY A 236 11.67 -4.24 -11.47
C GLY A 236 10.98 -5.19 -10.46
N ALA A 237 11.60 -6.36 -10.25
CA ALA A 237 11.14 -7.36 -9.29
C ALA A 237 11.19 -6.83 -7.85
N SER A 238 10.40 -7.46 -6.96
CA SER A 238 10.38 -7.16 -5.53
C SER A 238 11.78 -7.28 -4.90
N LYS A 239 12.21 -6.24 -4.17
CA LYS A 239 13.52 -6.11 -3.52
C LYS A 239 13.33 -5.99 -2.01
N GLY A 240 14.21 -6.61 -1.23
CA GLY A 240 14.23 -6.45 0.22
C GLY A 240 14.80 -5.09 0.64
N VAL A 241 13.96 -4.20 1.17
CA VAL A 241 14.35 -2.89 1.71
C VAL A 241 14.85 -3.06 3.15
N ILE A 242 16.10 -2.67 3.40
CA ILE A 242 16.72 -2.73 4.73
C ILE A 242 16.49 -1.41 5.46
N SER A 243 15.76 -1.45 6.57
CA SER A 243 15.65 -0.33 7.51
C SER A 243 16.31 -0.68 8.83
N SER A 244 17.01 0.29 9.40
CA SER A 244 17.69 0.18 10.69
C SER A 244 16.78 0.51 11.86
N HIS A 245 17.22 0.18 13.08
CA HIS A 245 16.55 0.66 14.29
C HIS A 245 16.46 2.19 14.32
N ARG A 246 17.50 2.91 13.85
CA ARG A 246 17.51 4.37 13.69
C ARG A 246 16.38 4.86 12.79
N ASN A 247 16.16 4.19 11.65
CA ASN A 247 15.09 4.55 10.73
C ASN A 247 13.71 4.36 11.36
N LEU A 248 13.52 3.26 12.10
CA LEU A 248 12.28 3.00 12.82
C LEU A 248 12.07 3.95 14.01
N ILE A 249 13.13 4.34 14.72
CA ILE A 249 13.04 5.35 15.80
C ILE A 249 12.61 6.69 15.19
N ALA A 250 13.21 7.10 14.07
CA ALA A 250 12.80 8.30 13.33
C ALA A 250 11.33 8.24 12.91
N LEU A 251 10.86 7.07 12.43
CA LEU A 251 9.45 6.84 12.11
C LEU A 251 8.55 7.06 13.34
N VAL A 252 8.86 6.45 14.48
CA VAL A 252 8.06 6.61 15.72
C VAL A 252 8.06 8.06 16.18
N GLN A 253 9.20 8.74 16.10
CA GLN A 253 9.31 10.16 16.42
C GLN A 253 8.48 11.03 15.47
N ALA A 254 8.38 10.69 14.19
CA ALA A 254 7.49 11.38 13.26
C ALA A 254 5.99 11.15 13.57
N TYR A 255 5.64 10.08 14.30
CA TYR A 255 4.30 9.88 14.88
C TYR A 255 4.06 10.67 16.16
N SER A 256 5.10 11.22 16.79
CA SER A 256 4.94 12.05 17.99
C SER A 256 4.26 13.37 17.60
N GLY A 257 3.01 13.56 18.03
CA GLY A 257 2.16 14.68 17.63
C GLY A 257 1.12 14.36 16.54
N LEU A 258 1.12 13.14 15.98
CA LEU A 258 0.10 12.67 15.03
C LEU A 258 -1.15 12.08 15.70
N SER A 259 -1.03 11.71 16.98
CA SER A 259 -2.11 11.11 17.76
C SER A 259 -1.98 11.45 19.23
N THR A 260 -3.11 11.52 19.93
CA THR A 260 -3.14 11.59 21.38
C THR A 260 -3.33 10.20 22.00
N PRO A 261 -2.88 9.95 23.24
CA PRO A 261 -3.03 8.64 23.91
C PRO A 261 -4.49 8.17 24.04
N GLU A 262 -5.46 9.08 23.99
CA GLU A 262 -6.90 8.81 24.06
C GLU A 262 -7.47 8.27 22.74
N GLU A 263 -6.73 8.39 21.63
CA GLU A 263 -7.17 7.87 20.35
C GLU A 263 -7.25 6.34 20.35
N ILE A 264 -8.30 5.83 19.71
CA ILE A 264 -8.52 4.41 19.47
C ILE A 264 -8.50 4.20 17.97
N HIS A 265 -7.49 3.48 17.48
CA HIS A 265 -7.28 3.26 16.06
C HIS A 265 -7.80 1.88 15.63
N ILE A 266 -8.45 1.82 14.48
CA ILE A 266 -8.71 0.55 13.79
C ILE A 266 -7.55 0.24 12.83
N CYS A 267 -6.95 -0.94 12.93
CA CYS A 267 -5.97 -1.43 11.97
C CYS A 267 -6.68 -2.16 10.82
N THR A 268 -6.91 -1.44 9.72
CA THR A 268 -7.53 -1.98 8.49
C THR A 268 -6.52 -2.35 7.41
N VAL A 269 -5.27 -1.87 7.55
CA VAL A 269 -4.21 -2.05 6.56
C VAL A 269 -3.25 -3.17 6.98
N PRO A 270 -2.61 -3.86 6.02
CA PRO A 270 -1.83 -5.05 6.34
C PRO A 270 -0.51 -4.73 7.06
N MET A 271 -0.26 -5.38 8.20
CA MET A 271 0.95 -5.24 9.01
C MET A 271 2.20 -5.86 8.36
N PHE A 272 2.04 -6.69 7.32
CA PHE A 272 3.17 -7.17 6.53
C PHE A 272 3.72 -6.13 5.54
N HIS A 273 3.04 -4.99 5.36
CA HIS A 273 3.48 -3.88 4.52
C HIS A 273 3.87 -2.68 5.39
N ILE A 274 4.80 -1.82 4.93
CA ILE A 274 5.34 -0.72 5.74
C ILE A 274 4.27 0.20 6.34
N TYR A 275 3.15 0.40 5.63
CA TYR A 275 2.05 1.22 6.15
C TYR A 275 1.44 0.60 7.43
N GLY A 276 1.05 -0.67 7.38
CA GLY A 276 0.49 -1.34 8.55
C GLY A 276 1.54 -1.64 9.61
N PHE A 277 2.74 -2.06 9.21
CA PHE A 277 3.87 -2.33 10.10
C PHE A 277 4.26 -1.06 10.87
N GLY A 278 4.57 0.01 10.14
CA GLY A 278 5.05 1.25 10.68
C GLY A 278 4.01 1.95 11.55
N ALA A 279 2.74 1.94 11.15
CA ALA A 279 1.67 2.52 11.94
C ALA A 279 1.36 1.67 13.18
N PHE A 280 1.04 0.39 13.01
CA PHE A 280 0.35 -0.38 14.06
C PHE A 280 1.22 -1.39 14.79
N ALA A 281 2.28 -1.91 14.17
CA ALA A 281 3.21 -2.80 14.88
C ALA A 281 4.21 -2.01 15.73
N ILE A 282 4.46 -0.74 15.40
CA ILE A 282 5.48 0.09 16.07
C ILE A 282 4.96 1.50 16.41
N GLY A 283 4.57 2.30 15.41
CA GLY A 283 4.35 3.76 15.56
C GLY A 283 3.35 4.15 16.64
N LYS A 284 2.16 3.54 16.63
CA LYS A 284 1.07 3.83 17.58
C LYS A 284 1.37 3.40 19.02
N LEU A 285 2.30 2.46 19.23
CA LEU A 285 2.75 2.07 20.57
C LEU A 285 3.52 3.20 21.26
N GLY A 286 4.30 3.97 20.50
CA GLY A 286 5.06 5.12 21.03
C GLY A 286 4.16 6.21 21.63
N ASN A 287 2.92 6.31 21.15
CA ASN A 287 1.93 7.26 21.65
C ASN A 287 1.03 6.67 22.75
N GLY A 288 1.21 5.41 23.13
CA GLY A 288 0.38 4.76 24.17
C GLY A 288 -1.07 4.52 23.76
N THR A 289 -1.37 4.58 22.45
CA THR A 289 -2.74 4.46 21.92
C THR A 289 -3.23 3.02 21.88
N LYS A 290 -4.55 2.85 21.92
CA LYS A 290 -5.21 1.55 21.76
C LYS A 290 -5.42 1.25 20.28
N VAL A 291 -5.00 0.06 19.84
CA VAL A 291 -5.21 -0.41 18.48
C VAL A 291 -6.17 -1.61 18.47
N VAL A 292 -7.23 -1.51 17.68
CA VAL A 292 -8.16 -2.60 17.41
C VAL A 292 -7.78 -3.21 16.06
N ILE A 293 -7.42 -4.49 16.07
CA ILE A 293 -6.87 -5.21 14.92
C ILE A 293 -7.97 -6.03 14.26
N LEU A 294 -8.16 -5.80 12.96
CA LEU A 294 -8.87 -6.73 12.09
C LEU A 294 -7.88 -7.69 11.46
N SER A 295 -8.17 -8.99 11.50
CA SER A 295 -7.30 -10.02 10.92
C SER A 295 -7.27 -9.97 9.40
N LYS A 296 -8.42 -9.66 8.80
CA LYS A 296 -8.62 -9.37 7.39
C LYS A 296 -9.58 -8.19 7.25
N PHE A 297 -9.51 -7.47 6.14
CA PHE A 297 -10.48 -6.43 5.86
C PHE A 297 -11.86 -7.06 5.58
N ASP A 298 -12.84 -6.66 6.38
CA ASP A 298 -14.27 -6.84 6.15
C ASP A 298 -14.99 -5.55 6.55
N MET A 299 -15.86 -5.04 5.69
CA MET A 299 -16.53 -3.75 5.91
C MET A 299 -17.45 -3.78 7.13
N ASN A 300 -18.23 -4.85 7.29
CA ASN A 300 -19.18 -4.95 8.41
C ASN A 300 -18.43 -5.12 9.74
N GLU A 301 -17.39 -5.94 9.76
CA GLU A 301 -16.54 -6.12 10.94
C GLU A 301 -15.84 -4.82 11.34
N MET A 302 -15.33 -4.07 10.35
CA MET A 302 -14.70 -2.77 10.59
C MET A 302 -15.68 -1.79 11.23
N LEU A 303 -16.88 -1.65 10.66
CA LEU A 303 -17.90 -0.74 11.17
C LEU A 303 -18.42 -1.17 12.55
N SER A 304 -18.65 -2.47 12.76
CA SER A 304 -18.96 -3.04 14.08
C SER A 304 -17.85 -2.78 15.09
N ALA A 305 -16.58 -2.84 14.69
CA ALA A 305 -15.46 -2.53 15.57
C ALA A 305 -15.40 -1.04 15.93
N VAL A 306 -15.69 -0.15 14.99
CA VAL A 306 -15.80 1.30 15.27
C VAL A 306 -16.84 1.56 16.35
N GLU A 307 -18.04 1.00 16.21
CA GLU A 307 -19.13 1.15 17.19
C GLU A 307 -18.78 0.50 18.55
N LYS A 308 -18.40 -0.78 18.54
CA LYS A 308 -18.14 -1.60 19.75
C LYS A 308 -17.01 -1.02 20.59
N TYR A 309 -15.93 -0.56 19.96
CA TYR A 309 -14.75 -0.06 20.66
C TYR A 309 -14.68 1.45 20.71
N ARG A 310 -15.69 2.15 20.18
CA ARG A 310 -15.76 3.61 20.07
C ARG A 310 -14.51 4.20 19.43
N ALA A 311 -14.11 3.63 18.31
CA ALA A 311 -12.89 4.04 17.62
C ALA A 311 -13.00 5.51 17.16
N THR A 312 -11.90 6.25 17.33
CA THR A 312 -11.82 7.68 16.98
C THR A 312 -11.09 7.91 15.68
N CYS A 313 -10.22 6.97 15.27
CA CYS A 313 -9.40 7.10 14.09
C CYS A 313 -9.48 5.85 13.20
N LEU A 314 -9.73 6.07 11.90
CA LEU A 314 -9.83 5.03 10.89
C LEU A 314 -8.84 5.27 9.73
N PRO A 315 -7.62 4.71 9.81
CA PRO A 315 -6.73 4.63 8.67
C PRO A 315 -7.30 3.66 7.61
N LEU A 316 -7.20 4.00 6.33
CA LEU A 316 -7.70 3.20 5.20
C LEU A 316 -7.01 3.57 3.88
N VAL A 317 -7.49 2.96 2.79
CA VAL A 317 -7.06 3.21 1.40
C VAL A 317 -8.26 3.66 0.53
N PRO A 318 -8.06 4.37 -0.60
CA PRO A 318 -9.16 4.97 -1.37
C PRO A 318 -10.33 4.06 -1.74
N PRO A 319 -10.15 2.77 -2.12
CA PRO A 319 -11.28 1.86 -2.41
C PRO A 319 -12.22 1.65 -1.21
N ILE A 320 -11.69 1.64 0.01
CA ILE A 320 -12.51 1.50 1.23
C ILE A 320 -13.32 2.79 1.46
N LEU A 321 -12.70 3.95 1.24
CA LEU A 321 -13.39 5.25 1.32
C LEU A 321 -14.54 5.35 0.31
N LEU A 322 -14.31 4.91 -0.93
CA LEU A 322 -15.34 4.88 -1.96
C LEU A 322 -16.55 4.03 -1.53
N ALA A 323 -16.29 2.84 -0.98
CA ALA A 323 -17.35 1.98 -0.46
C ALA A 323 -18.11 2.63 0.72
N LEU A 324 -17.40 3.30 1.64
CA LEU A 324 -18.03 4.06 2.73
C LEU A 324 -18.94 5.17 2.22
N VAL A 325 -18.53 5.89 1.17
CA VAL A 325 -19.33 6.96 0.54
C VAL A 325 -20.54 6.39 -0.20
N LYS A 326 -20.36 5.30 -0.95
CA LYS A 326 -21.41 4.65 -1.74
C LYS A 326 -22.55 4.13 -0.86
N ASP A 327 -22.20 3.48 0.25
CA ASP A 327 -23.17 2.82 1.13
C ASP A 327 -23.47 3.64 2.40
N ALA A 328 -23.12 4.93 2.42
CA ALA A 328 -23.15 5.79 3.61
C ALA A 328 -24.51 5.80 4.33
N ASP A 329 -25.62 5.87 3.58
CA ASP A 329 -26.96 5.99 4.15
C ASP A 329 -27.40 4.68 4.84
N GLU A 330 -27.02 3.52 4.29
CA GLU A 330 -27.29 2.21 4.90
C GLU A 330 -26.37 1.94 6.09
N ILE A 331 -25.09 2.32 5.97
CA ILE A 331 -24.11 2.22 7.05
C ILE A 331 -24.58 3.00 8.28
N ARG A 332 -25.04 4.24 8.10
CA ARG A 332 -25.51 5.12 9.19
C ARG A 332 -26.81 4.65 9.84
N LYS A 333 -27.63 3.85 9.16
CA LYS A 333 -28.81 3.20 9.76
C LYS A 333 -28.44 2.02 10.64
N LYS A 334 -27.33 1.34 10.31
CA LYS A 334 -26.94 0.07 10.94
C LYS A 334 -25.93 0.23 12.07
N TYR A 335 -25.07 1.24 12.01
CA TYR A 335 -23.93 1.40 12.93
C TYR A 335 -23.86 2.81 13.52
N ASP A 336 -23.60 2.91 14.82
CA ASP A 336 -23.22 4.18 15.47
C ASP A 336 -21.74 4.50 15.23
N LEU A 337 -21.48 5.47 14.34
CA LEU A 337 -20.14 5.97 14.01
C LEU A 337 -19.81 7.31 14.69
N SER A 338 -20.59 7.75 15.69
CA SER A 338 -20.43 9.07 16.32
C SER A 338 -19.11 9.28 17.06
N SER A 339 -18.39 8.21 17.40
CA SER A 339 -17.06 8.31 18.00
C SER A 339 -15.96 8.66 17.00
N LEU A 340 -16.20 8.44 15.69
CA LEU A 340 -15.20 8.64 14.67
C LEU A 340 -14.93 10.13 14.47
N GLN A 341 -13.67 10.53 14.61
CA GLN A 341 -13.22 11.91 14.51
C GLN A 341 -12.34 12.12 13.28
N THR A 342 -11.51 11.12 12.95
CA THR A 342 -10.53 11.25 11.88
C THR A 342 -10.44 9.98 11.03
N LEU A 343 -10.32 10.17 9.73
CA LEU A 343 -10.05 9.15 8.74
C LEU A 343 -8.73 9.49 8.07
N VAL A 344 -7.81 8.53 8.00
CA VAL A 344 -6.51 8.72 7.34
C VAL A 344 -6.49 7.90 6.06
N CYS A 345 -6.35 8.55 4.91
CA CYS A 345 -6.32 7.89 3.61
C CYS A 345 -4.92 8.01 2.99
N GLY A 346 -4.36 6.88 2.53
CA GLY A 346 -3.03 6.87 1.92
C GLY A 346 -2.78 5.64 1.06
N GLY A 347 -1.57 5.56 0.50
CA GLY A 347 -1.12 4.45 -0.36
C GLY A 347 -1.44 4.63 -1.85
N ALA A 348 -2.51 5.33 -2.19
CA ALA A 348 -2.87 5.68 -3.56
C ALA A 348 -3.40 7.12 -3.65
N PRO A 349 -3.35 7.76 -4.84
CA PRO A 349 -3.94 9.07 -5.05
C PRO A 349 -5.41 9.09 -4.64
N LEU A 350 -5.85 10.19 -4.05
CA LEU A 350 -7.24 10.40 -3.65
C LEU A 350 -7.82 11.57 -4.45
N SER A 351 -8.95 11.36 -5.11
CA SER A 351 -9.58 12.40 -5.91
C SER A 351 -10.31 13.40 -5.03
N LYS A 352 -10.32 14.67 -5.46
CA LYS A 352 -11.08 15.73 -4.80
C LYS A 352 -12.58 15.40 -4.75
N ASP A 353 -13.14 14.84 -5.83
CA ASP A 353 -14.54 14.42 -5.87
C ASP A 353 -14.89 13.44 -4.76
N LEU A 354 -14.04 12.42 -4.53
CA LEU A 354 -14.29 11.44 -3.48
C LEU A 354 -14.19 12.07 -2.07
N ILE A 355 -13.27 13.03 -1.88
CA ILE A 355 -13.16 13.80 -0.63
C ILE A 355 -14.44 14.62 -0.40
N ASP A 356 -14.88 15.38 -1.41
CA ASP A 356 -16.06 16.25 -1.32
C ASP A 356 -17.31 15.41 -0.98
N ARG A 357 -17.53 14.30 -1.68
CA ARG A 357 -18.64 13.36 -1.39
C ARG A 357 -18.55 12.73 -0.01
N PHE A 358 -17.34 12.43 0.48
CA PHE A 358 -17.15 11.93 1.84
C PHE A 358 -17.55 12.98 2.88
N LEU A 359 -17.11 14.23 2.73
CA LEU A 359 -17.42 15.32 3.64
C LEU A 359 -18.91 15.66 3.65
N GLU A 360 -19.60 15.51 2.52
CA GLU A 360 -21.08 15.63 2.47
C GLU A 360 -21.77 14.55 3.31
N LYS A 361 -21.28 13.32 3.29
CA LYS A 361 -21.88 12.17 4.00
C LYS A 361 -21.46 12.08 5.47
N PHE A 362 -20.25 12.54 5.81
CA PHE A 362 -19.63 12.46 7.13
C PHE A 362 -19.03 13.82 7.55
N PRO A 363 -19.84 14.87 7.72
CA PRO A 363 -19.36 16.25 7.89
C PRO A 363 -18.62 16.52 9.21
N THR A 364 -18.68 15.60 10.17
CA THR A 364 -18.01 15.70 11.47
C THR A 364 -16.70 14.94 11.55
N VAL A 365 -16.29 14.29 10.45
CA VAL A 365 -15.08 13.46 10.39
C VAL A 365 -14.04 14.14 9.51
N ASP A 366 -12.88 14.42 10.09
CA ASP A 366 -11.75 14.94 9.33
C ASP A 366 -11.16 13.86 8.43
N ILE A 367 -10.89 14.19 7.17
CA ILE A 367 -10.11 13.33 6.26
C ILE A 367 -8.69 13.87 6.13
N ARG A 368 -7.70 13.03 6.44
CA ARG A 368 -6.27 13.36 6.37
C ARG A 368 -5.59 12.49 5.35
N GLN A 369 -4.70 13.09 4.56
CA GLN A 369 -3.87 12.38 3.59
C GLN A 369 -2.43 12.21 4.09
N GLY A 370 -1.73 11.25 3.51
CA GLY A 370 -0.31 11.04 3.74
C GLY A 370 0.37 10.34 2.58
N TYR A 371 1.63 10.73 2.37
CA TYR A 371 2.52 10.15 1.37
C TYR A 371 3.66 9.40 2.05
N ALA A 372 3.88 8.16 1.61
CA ALA A 372 4.91 7.27 2.13
C ALA A 372 5.35 6.27 1.06
N LEU A 373 6.55 5.75 1.23
CA LEU A 373 7.13 4.66 0.45
C LEU A 373 8.01 3.79 1.35
N THR A 374 8.20 2.53 0.97
CA THR A 374 8.94 1.55 1.77
C THR A 374 10.37 2.00 2.03
N GLU A 375 11.03 2.55 1.01
CA GLU A 375 12.41 3.05 1.04
C GLU A 375 12.59 4.28 1.94
N ALA A 376 11.50 4.99 2.26
CA ALA A 376 11.53 6.10 3.21
C ALA A 376 11.27 5.64 4.65
N THR A 377 10.97 4.35 4.89
CA THR A 377 10.57 3.71 6.16
C THR A 377 9.31 4.32 6.82
N GLY A 378 8.93 5.54 6.48
CA GLY A 378 7.83 6.28 7.06
C GLY A 378 7.22 7.29 6.10
N PHE A 379 6.49 8.24 6.66
CA PHE A 379 5.87 9.31 5.87
C PHE A 379 6.94 10.24 5.31
N GLY A 380 6.89 10.48 4.00
CA GLY A 380 7.55 11.63 3.39
C GLY A 380 6.81 12.91 3.73
N ALA A 381 5.48 12.88 3.65
CA ALA A 381 4.60 14.00 4.00
C ALA A 381 3.27 13.52 4.58
N SER A 382 2.61 14.36 5.38
CA SER A 382 1.31 14.04 5.98
C SER A 382 0.54 15.28 6.41
N MET A 383 -0.76 15.13 6.69
CA MET A 383 -1.58 16.16 7.36
C MET A 383 -1.75 15.83 8.85
N LEU A 384 -1.43 16.77 9.74
CA LEU A 384 -1.54 16.58 11.20
C LEU A 384 -2.68 17.37 11.83
N THR A 385 -2.94 18.58 11.34
CA THR A 385 -3.92 19.49 11.92
C THR A 385 -5.21 19.53 11.12
N GLU A 386 -6.29 20.02 11.73
CA GLU A 386 -7.55 20.31 11.05
C GLU A 386 -7.40 21.40 9.97
N GLU A 387 -6.47 22.34 10.15
CA GLU A 387 -6.17 23.36 9.14
C GLU A 387 -5.48 22.73 7.91
N GLU A 388 -4.50 21.85 8.15
CA GLU A 388 -3.82 21.10 7.09
C GLU A 388 -4.77 20.15 6.35
N SER A 389 -5.69 19.50 7.06
CA SER A 389 -6.64 18.56 6.46
C SER A 389 -7.59 19.22 5.46
N ARG A 390 -7.84 20.53 5.58
CA ARG A 390 -8.68 21.30 4.65
C ARG A 390 -7.99 21.59 3.30
N LYS A 391 -6.69 21.31 3.15
CA LYS A 391 -5.96 21.40 1.87
C LYS A 391 -6.04 20.10 1.08
N TYR A 392 -7.24 19.77 0.60
CA TYR A 392 -7.56 18.47 0.02
C TYR A 392 -6.78 18.08 -1.26
N ASP A 393 -6.18 19.05 -1.95
CA ASP A 393 -5.37 18.84 -3.16
C ASP A 393 -3.90 18.53 -2.86
N SER A 394 -3.53 18.43 -1.58
CA SER A 394 -2.17 18.12 -1.10
C SER A 394 -2.13 16.80 -0.34
N VAL A 395 -0.93 16.21 -0.23
CA VAL A 395 -0.64 15.11 0.71
C VAL A 395 -0.01 15.58 2.03
N GLY A 396 0.04 16.90 2.23
CA GLY A 396 0.45 17.56 3.46
C GLY A 396 1.88 18.08 3.45
N LEU A 397 2.39 18.38 4.65
CA LEU A 397 3.73 18.92 4.85
C LEU A 397 4.77 17.81 5.06
N LEU A 398 6.02 18.09 4.74
CA LEU A 398 7.15 17.19 4.99
C LEU A 398 7.23 16.76 6.45
N SER A 399 7.50 15.48 6.68
CA SER A 399 7.67 14.93 8.04
C SER A 399 8.82 15.61 8.79
N PRO A 400 8.78 15.63 10.15
CA PRO A 400 9.85 16.21 10.94
C PRO A 400 11.21 15.62 10.57
N SER A 401 12.24 16.48 10.54
CA SER A 401 13.62 16.10 10.23
C SER A 401 13.84 15.52 8.81
N LEU A 402 12.85 15.62 7.91
CA LEU A 402 13.04 15.35 6.47
C LEU A 402 13.32 16.64 5.70
N GLU A 403 14.09 16.44 4.63
CA GLU A 403 14.38 17.41 3.59
C GLU A 403 13.89 16.86 2.25
N ALA A 404 13.52 17.75 1.34
CA ALA A 404 13.13 17.41 -0.01
C ALA A 404 13.83 18.27 -1.06
N LYS A 405 14.05 17.70 -2.25
CA LYS A 405 14.31 18.44 -3.48
C LYS A 405 13.25 18.05 -4.50
N ILE A 406 12.87 19.00 -5.34
CA ILE A 406 12.14 18.70 -6.57
C ILE A 406 13.17 18.81 -7.69
N VAL A 407 13.38 17.74 -8.45
CA VAL A 407 14.45 17.64 -9.44
C VAL A 407 13.86 17.43 -10.83
N ASP A 408 14.28 18.24 -11.79
CA ASP A 408 13.90 18.04 -13.19
C ASP A 408 14.46 16.70 -13.70
N PRO A 409 13.60 15.75 -14.13
CA PRO A 409 14.04 14.41 -14.52
C PRO A 409 14.93 14.37 -15.77
N GLU A 410 14.85 15.39 -16.63
CA GLU A 410 15.62 15.44 -17.89
C GLU A 410 16.99 16.08 -17.71
N THR A 411 17.06 17.13 -16.88
CA THR A 411 18.26 17.94 -16.70
C THR A 411 19.01 17.62 -15.40
N GLY A 412 18.35 17.00 -14.43
CA GLY A 412 18.89 16.72 -13.10
C GLY A 412 19.01 17.97 -12.21
N ASN A 413 18.46 19.11 -12.63
CA ASN A 413 18.53 20.35 -11.87
C ASN A 413 17.47 20.39 -10.77
N ALA A 414 17.86 20.86 -9.59
CA ALA A 414 16.90 21.15 -8.53
C ALA A 414 16.04 22.38 -8.91
N LEU A 415 14.75 22.31 -8.58
CA LEU A 415 13.70 23.24 -8.97
C LEU A 415 13.20 24.06 -7.77
N LYS A 416 12.53 25.18 -8.05
CA LYS A 416 11.97 26.10 -7.05
C LYS A 416 10.54 25.71 -6.64
N VAL A 417 9.98 26.45 -5.68
CA VAL A 417 8.55 26.39 -5.34
C VAL A 417 7.65 26.40 -6.59
N ASN A 418 6.55 25.65 -6.54
CA ASN A 418 5.56 25.49 -7.62
C ASN A 418 6.06 24.90 -8.95
N GLN A 419 7.32 24.46 -9.04
CA GLN A 419 7.84 23.80 -10.23
C GLN A 419 7.72 22.28 -10.08
N ARG A 420 7.35 21.61 -11.18
CA ARG A 420 7.10 20.16 -11.21
C ARG A 420 8.38 19.40 -11.55
N GLY A 421 8.65 18.34 -10.80
CA GLY A 421 9.79 17.44 -11.02
C GLY A 421 9.71 16.20 -10.13
N GLU A 422 10.73 15.36 -10.17
CA GLU A 422 10.87 14.20 -9.31
C GLU A 422 11.08 14.63 -7.86
N LEU A 423 10.33 14.05 -6.93
CA LEU A 423 10.56 14.21 -5.51
C LEU A 423 11.77 13.40 -5.07
N TRP A 424 12.75 14.07 -4.46
CA TRP A 424 13.88 13.44 -3.78
C TRP A 424 13.78 13.74 -2.29
N LEU A 425 13.94 12.73 -1.43
CA LEU A 425 13.84 12.85 0.02
C LEU A 425 15.16 12.53 0.71
N ARG A 426 15.48 13.25 1.77
CA ARG A 426 16.64 12.97 2.62
C ARG A 426 16.28 13.13 4.08
N GLY A 427 16.81 12.24 4.92
CA GLY A 427 16.64 12.34 6.37
C GLY A 427 16.79 11.00 7.10
N PRO A 428 16.54 10.97 8.41
CA PRO A 428 16.89 9.84 9.26
C PRO A 428 16.05 8.58 9.05
N SER A 429 14.90 8.67 8.37
CA SER A 429 14.03 7.52 8.08
C SER A 429 14.39 6.81 6.77
N ILE A 430 15.21 7.40 5.89
CA ILE A 430 15.59 6.80 4.60
C ILE A 430 16.33 5.47 4.84
N MET A 431 15.95 4.44 4.08
CA MET A 431 16.49 3.09 4.16
C MET A 431 18.03 3.05 4.09
N LYS A 432 18.61 1.94 4.56
CA LYS A 432 20.04 1.65 4.35
C LYS A 432 20.36 1.27 2.91
N GLY A 433 19.40 0.66 2.21
CA GLY A 433 19.55 0.15 0.85
C GLY A 433 18.76 -1.13 0.63
N TYR A 434 18.93 -1.71 -0.55
CA TYR A 434 18.35 -3.00 -0.91
C TYR A 434 19.29 -4.16 -0.56
N LEU A 435 18.72 -5.26 -0.08
CA LEU A 435 19.43 -6.50 0.22
C LEU A 435 20.15 -7.03 -1.02
N ASN A 436 21.45 -7.34 -0.87
CA ASN A 436 22.30 -7.92 -1.91
C ASN A 436 22.27 -7.18 -3.26
N ASN A 437 21.87 -5.89 -3.29
CA ASN A 437 21.66 -5.15 -4.53
C ASN A 437 22.19 -3.72 -4.43
N ALA A 438 23.52 -3.60 -4.45
CA ALA A 438 24.23 -2.33 -4.37
C ALA A 438 23.96 -1.41 -5.58
N GLU A 439 23.75 -1.99 -6.77
CA GLU A 439 23.45 -1.23 -8.00
C GLU A 439 22.08 -0.55 -7.89
N ALA A 440 21.03 -1.29 -7.53
CA ALA A 440 19.71 -0.69 -7.30
C ALA A 440 19.75 0.32 -6.14
N THR A 441 20.56 0.07 -5.12
CA THR A 441 20.74 1.00 -4.01
C THR A 441 21.33 2.33 -4.49
N ALA A 442 22.41 2.31 -5.25
CA ALA A 442 23.06 3.52 -5.78
C ALA A 442 22.21 4.25 -6.84
N ALA A 443 21.34 3.52 -7.56
CA ALA A 443 20.39 4.12 -8.48
C ALA A 443 19.27 4.88 -7.74
N THR A 444 18.81 4.34 -6.61
CA THR A 444 17.67 4.86 -5.83
C THR A 444 18.08 5.87 -4.76
N VAL A 445 19.22 5.68 -4.10
CA VAL A 445 19.78 6.58 -3.08
C VAL A 445 21.14 7.06 -3.55
N ASP A 446 21.29 8.36 -3.76
CA ASP A 446 22.54 8.93 -4.23
C ASP A 446 23.62 9.02 -3.13
N SER A 447 24.82 9.45 -3.51
CA SER A 447 25.95 9.58 -2.59
C SER A 447 25.78 10.65 -1.51
N GLU A 448 24.83 11.58 -1.68
CA GLU A 448 24.48 12.61 -0.70
C GLU A 448 23.33 12.17 0.24
N GLY A 449 22.80 10.95 0.04
CA GLY A 449 21.71 10.39 0.83
C GLY A 449 20.31 10.79 0.34
N TRP A 450 20.17 11.32 -0.88
CA TRP A 450 18.87 11.60 -1.47
C TRP A 450 18.24 10.33 -2.05
N LEU A 451 17.10 9.94 -1.49
CA LEU A 451 16.19 8.94 -2.03
C LEU A 451 15.39 9.53 -3.20
N LYS A 452 15.62 9.04 -4.40
CA LYS A 452 14.85 9.37 -5.60
C LYS A 452 13.57 8.55 -5.61
N THR A 453 12.42 9.20 -5.44
CA THR A 453 11.17 8.46 -5.20
C THR A 453 10.50 7.96 -6.47
N GLY A 454 10.87 8.48 -7.65
CA GLY A 454 10.15 8.21 -8.89
C GLY A 454 8.75 8.81 -8.97
N ASP A 455 8.35 9.65 -8.02
CA ASP A 455 7.05 10.35 -8.03
C ASP A 455 7.23 11.80 -8.52
N LEU A 456 6.38 12.26 -9.45
CA LEU A 456 6.35 13.66 -9.91
C LEU A 456 5.50 14.50 -8.96
N CYS A 457 6.11 15.53 -8.41
CA CYS A 457 5.50 16.40 -7.42
C CYS A 457 5.87 17.87 -7.67
N TYR A 458 5.22 18.76 -6.91
CA TYR A 458 5.73 20.10 -6.61
C TYR A 458 5.43 20.44 -5.15
N ILE A 459 6.16 21.42 -4.60
CA ILE A 459 5.89 21.98 -3.27
C ILE A 459 5.45 23.44 -3.45
N ASP A 460 4.33 23.81 -2.86
CA ASP A 460 3.73 25.15 -3.00
C ASP A 460 4.41 26.22 -2.12
N ASP A 461 3.93 27.47 -2.23
CA ASP A 461 4.45 28.60 -1.43
C ASP A 461 4.20 28.45 0.08
N ASP A 462 3.31 27.55 0.50
CA ASP A 462 3.00 27.25 1.89
C ASP A 462 3.71 25.97 2.39
N GLY A 463 4.54 25.34 1.55
CA GLY A 463 5.32 24.14 1.86
C GLY A 463 4.55 22.82 1.75
N PHE A 464 3.36 22.84 1.16
CA PHE A 464 2.53 21.65 0.95
C PHE A 464 3.01 20.89 -0.28
N LEU A 465 3.13 19.57 -0.11
CA LEU A 465 3.53 18.66 -1.18
C LEU A 465 2.29 18.25 -1.99
N HIS A 466 2.38 18.40 -3.31
CA HIS A 466 1.33 17.98 -4.24
C HIS A 466 1.88 16.92 -5.18
N LEU A 467 1.21 15.76 -5.24
CA LEU A 467 1.50 14.72 -6.22
C LEU A 467 0.80 15.04 -7.53
N VAL A 468 1.56 14.97 -8.64
CA VAL A 468 1.05 15.22 -9.99
C VAL A 468 0.88 13.90 -10.72
N ASP A 469 1.93 13.08 -10.72
CA ASP A 469 1.99 11.83 -11.48
C ASP A 469 3.12 10.94 -10.94
N ARG A 470 3.36 9.78 -11.55
CA ARG A 470 4.56 8.99 -11.36
C ARG A 470 5.44 9.03 -12.60
N LEU A 471 6.75 9.15 -12.41
CA LEU A 471 7.71 8.97 -13.50
C LEU A 471 7.73 7.54 -14.03
N LYS A 472 7.29 6.55 -13.24
CA LYS A 472 7.38 5.13 -13.57
C LYS A 472 6.14 4.34 -13.17
N GLU A 473 5.84 3.36 -14.02
CA GLU A 473 4.57 2.67 -14.26
C GLU A 473 4.09 1.72 -13.13
N LEU A 474 4.38 1.97 -11.85
CA LEU A 474 3.93 1.06 -10.79
C LEU A 474 2.40 1.11 -10.62
N ILE A 475 1.73 0.00 -10.94
CA ILE A 475 0.27 -0.15 -10.92
C ILE A 475 -0.22 -0.33 -9.47
N LYS A 476 -1.23 0.45 -9.07
CA LYS A 476 -1.81 0.44 -7.72
C LYS A 476 -3.19 -0.24 -7.69
N TYR A 477 -3.21 -1.56 -7.78
CA TYR A 477 -4.44 -2.34 -7.69
C TYR A 477 -4.90 -2.49 -6.23
N LYS A 478 -6.04 -1.87 -5.86
CA LYS A 478 -6.60 -1.87 -4.50
C LYS A 478 -5.60 -1.42 -3.41
N GLY A 479 -4.67 -0.54 -3.75
CA GLY A 479 -3.58 -0.09 -2.86
C GLY A 479 -2.41 -1.07 -2.73
N PHE A 480 -2.44 -2.24 -3.38
CA PHE A 480 -1.28 -3.10 -3.56
C PHE A 480 -0.43 -2.60 -4.72
N GLN A 481 0.90 -2.69 -4.57
CA GLN A 481 1.83 -2.41 -5.64
C GLN A 481 1.93 -3.62 -6.57
N VAL A 482 1.73 -3.41 -7.87
CA VAL A 482 1.87 -4.41 -8.93
C VAL A 482 2.94 -3.90 -9.90
N PRO A 483 4.09 -4.59 -10.02
CA PRO A 483 5.16 -4.15 -10.91
C PRO A 483 4.85 -4.61 -12.33
N PRO A 484 4.72 -3.70 -13.32
CA PRO A 484 4.63 -4.10 -14.72
C PRO A 484 5.70 -5.09 -15.14
N ALA A 485 6.95 -4.80 -14.78
CA ALA A 485 8.11 -5.62 -15.12
C ALA A 485 8.02 -7.07 -14.63
N GLU A 486 7.33 -7.32 -13.50
CA GLU A 486 7.10 -8.67 -13.01
C GLU A 486 6.11 -9.42 -13.91
N LEU A 487 5.02 -8.77 -14.28
CA LEU A 487 4.02 -9.32 -15.20
C LEU A 487 4.59 -9.47 -16.62
N GLU A 488 5.40 -8.53 -17.10
CA GLU A 488 6.13 -8.59 -18.37
C GLU A 488 7.09 -9.77 -18.38
N ALA A 489 7.92 -9.94 -17.34
CA ALA A 489 8.84 -11.07 -17.24
C ALA A 489 8.10 -12.42 -17.25
N LEU A 490 6.96 -12.52 -16.55
CA LEU A 490 6.12 -13.70 -16.60
C LEU A 490 5.54 -13.92 -17.99
N LEU A 491 4.99 -12.91 -18.65
CA LEU A 491 4.48 -12.99 -20.01
C LEU A 491 5.57 -13.43 -20.99
N LEU A 492 6.78 -12.87 -20.89
CA LEU A 492 7.95 -13.22 -21.70
C LEU A 492 8.45 -14.66 -21.45
N SER A 493 8.14 -15.25 -20.30
CA SER A 493 8.44 -16.66 -20.04
C SER A 493 7.53 -17.63 -20.81
N HIS A 494 6.41 -17.15 -21.34
CA HIS A 494 5.48 -17.98 -22.10
C HIS A 494 6.08 -18.37 -23.47
N PRO A 495 6.10 -19.66 -23.86
CA PRO A 495 6.74 -20.10 -25.11
C PRO A 495 6.22 -19.41 -26.37
N HIS A 496 4.97 -18.96 -26.38
CA HIS A 496 4.29 -18.34 -27.53
C HIS A 496 4.29 -16.79 -27.55
N ILE A 497 4.86 -16.14 -26.52
CA ILE A 497 4.94 -14.67 -26.44
C ILE A 497 6.37 -14.25 -26.80
N SER A 498 6.51 -13.28 -27.70
CA SER A 498 7.81 -12.71 -28.10
C SER A 498 8.16 -11.43 -27.36
N ASP A 499 7.15 -10.64 -27.02
CA ASP A 499 7.33 -9.37 -26.31
C ASP A 499 6.08 -9.04 -25.47
N ALA A 500 6.26 -8.27 -24.40
CA ALA A 500 5.16 -7.81 -23.57
C ALA A 500 5.47 -6.47 -22.89
N ALA A 501 4.47 -5.61 -22.79
CA ALA A 501 4.49 -4.39 -21.98
C ALA A 501 3.23 -4.34 -21.12
N VAL A 502 3.35 -3.92 -19.86
CA VAL A 502 2.22 -3.86 -18.93
C VAL A 502 2.06 -2.42 -18.44
N ILE A 503 0.83 -1.90 -18.47
CA ILE A 503 0.54 -0.52 -18.09
C ILE A 503 -0.61 -0.44 -17.07
N PRO A 504 -0.68 0.62 -16.27
CA PRO A 504 -1.86 0.91 -15.47
C PRO A 504 -3.03 1.30 -16.37
N PHE A 505 -4.15 0.62 -16.20
CA PHE A 505 -5.43 0.98 -16.79
C PHE A 505 -6.37 1.50 -15.68
N PRO A 506 -6.80 2.77 -15.71
CA PRO A 506 -7.66 3.34 -14.68
C PRO A 506 -8.99 2.59 -14.51
N ASP A 507 -9.41 2.38 -13.26
CA ASP A 507 -10.69 1.77 -12.91
C ASP A 507 -11.27 2.36 -11.61
N GLU A 508 -12.57 2.60 -11.59
CA GLU A 508 -13.24 3.26 -10.47
C GLU A 508 -13.29 2.42 -9.18
N GLU A 509 -13.36 1.08 -9.26
CA GLU A 509 -13.51 0.21 -8.09
C GLU A 509 -12.17 -0.17 -7.48
N VAL A 510 -11.15 -0.34 -8.30
CA VAL A 510 -9.84 -0.88 -7.87
C VAL A 510 -8.70 0.11 -7.96
N GLY A 511 -8.93 1.32 -8.48
CA GLY A 511 -7.91 2.32 -8.78
C GLY A 511 -7.30 2.08 -10.16
N GLU A 512 -6.52 1.01 -10.30
CA GLU A 512 -5.84 0.65 -11.55
C GLU A 512 -5.81 -0.88 -11.76
N TYR A 513 -6.08 -1.35 -12.97
CA TYR A 513 -5.81 -2.72 -13.41
C TYR A 513 -4.47 -2.81 -14.15
N PRO A 514 -3.76 -3.95 -14.06
CA PRO A 514 -2.68 -4.26 -15.00
C PRO A 514 -3.26 -4.62 -16.36
N MET A 515 -2.98 -3.82 -17.39
CA MET A 515 -3.29 -4.12 -18.79
C MET A 515 -2.01 -4.52 -19.53
N ALA A 516 -2.06 -5.60 -20.31
CA ALA A 516 -0.90 -6.13 -21.01
C ALA A 516 -1.04 -5.97 -22.53
N TYR A 517 -0.03 -5.41 -23.17
CA TYR A 517 0.17 -5.50 -24.62
C TYR A 517 1.11 -6.66 -24.89
N VAL A 518 0.70 -7.58 -25.76
CA VAL A 518 1.45 -8.82 -26.01
C VAL A 518 1.71 -8.99 -27.50
N ILE A 519 2.97 -9.20 -27.86
CA ILE A 519 3.36 -9.64 -29.20
C ILE A 519 3.49 -11.16 -29.19
N ARG A 520 2.76 -11.81 -30.10
CA ARG A 520 2.82 -13.27 -30.29
C ARG A 520 4.01 -13.63 -31.17
N LYS A 521 4.66 -14.76 -30.88
CA LYS A 521 5.64 -15.34 -31.82
C LYS A 521 4.97 -15.70 -33.13
N SER A 522 5.70 -15.57 -34.24
CA SER A 522 5.21 -15.89 -35.58
C SER A 522 4.59 -17.29 -35.61
N SER A 523 3.42 -17.44 -36.24
CA SER A 523 2.63 -18.69 -36.34
C SER A 523 1.96 -19.22 -35.05
N CYS A 524 2.03 -18.49 -33.93
CA CYS A 524 1.29 -18.84 -32.71
C CYS A 524 -0.03 -18.07 -32.59
N ASN A 525 -1.12 -18.76 -32.23
CA ASN A 525 -2.45 -18.16 -32.05
C ASN A 525 -2.95 -18.29 -30.60
N ILE A 526 -2.10 -17.92 -29.64
CA ILE A 526 -2.52 -17.87 -28.23
C ILE A 526 -3.61 -16.81 -28.04
N SER A 527 -4.73 -17.21 -27.47
CA SER A 527 -5.87 -16.34 -27.18
C SER A 527 -5.62 -15.46 -25.95
N GLU A 528 -6.36 -14.36 -25.84
CA GLU A 528 -6.36 -13.53 -24.62
C GLU A 528 -6.67 -14.35 -23.37
N ALA A 529 -7.68 -15.23 -23.42
CA ALA A 529 -8.06 -16.09 -22.30
C ALA A 529 -6.92 -17.02 -21.85
N GLU A 530 -6.16 -17.60 -22.79
CA GLU A 530 -5.01 -18.46 -22.47
C GLU A 530 -3.85 -17.69 -21.83
N VAL A 531 -3.62 -16.43 -22.27
CA VAL A 531 -2.63 -15.56 -21.63
C VAL A 531 -3.06 -15.19 -20.21
N ILE A 532 -4.33 -14.81 -20.01
CA ILE A 532 -4.89 -14.49 -18.69
C ILE A 532 -4.81 -15.72 -17.77
N ASP A 533 -5.17 -16.90 -18.27
CA ASP A 533 -5.11 -18.16 -17.52
C ASP A 533 -3.66 -18.51 -17.13
N PHE A 534 -2.70 -18.36 -18.05
CA PHE A 534 -1.29 -18.59 -17.77
C PHE A 534 -0.73 -17.68 -16.67
N ILE A 535 -1.08 -16.39 -16.69
CA ILE A 535 -0.65 -15.45 -15.66
C ILE A 535 -1.37 -15.74 -14.34
N SER A 536 -2.70 -15.93 -14.35
CA SER A 536 -3.49 -16.15 -13.14
C SER A 536 -3.08 -17.39 -12.34
N LYS A 537 -2.49 -18.41 -12.99
CA LYS A 537 -1.91 -19.59 -12.31
C LYS A 537 -0.59 -19.31 -11.60
N GLN A 538 0.10 -18.23 -11.96
CA GLN A 538 1.46 -17.92 -11.48
C GLN A 538 1.52 -16.72 -10.56
N VAL A 539 0.54 -15.82 -10.66
CA VAL A 539 0.38 -14.68 -9.76
C VAL A 539 -0.85 -14.87 -8.89
N LEU A 540 -0.93 -14.14 -7.79
CA LEU A 540 -2.11 -14.14 -6.93
C LEU A 540 -3.42 -13.96 -7.72
N ASN A 541 -4.42 -14.81 -7.43
CA ASN A 541 -5.81 -14.72 -7.93
C ASN A 541 -6.52 -13.36 -7.66
N LYS A 542 -5.85 -12.40 -7.01
CA LYS A 542 -6.34 -11.03 -6.80
C LYS A 542 -6.07 -10.12 -8.00
N TYR A 543 -5.06 -10.41 -8.84
CA TYR A 543 -4.73 -9.64 -10.06
C TYR A 543 -5.46 -10.17 -11.31
N SER A 544 -5.90 -11.42 -11.25
CA SER A 544 -6.44 -12.19 -12.37
C SER A 544 -7.82 -11.74 -12.87
N GLY A 545 -8.44 -10.75 -12.20
CA GLY A 545 -9.77 -10.29 -12.54
C GLY A 545 -9.89 -9.74 -13.95
N LYS A 546 -8.90 -8.98 -14.44
CA LYS A 546 -8.93 -8.32 -15.77
C LYS A 546 -7.52 -7.91 -16.22
N ILE A 547 -6.69 -8.85 -16.65
CA ILE A 547 -5.56 -8.50 -17.53
C ILE A 547 -6.16 -8.36 -18.92
N TYR A 548 -6.33 -7.13 -19.38
CA TYR A 548 -6.74 -6.90 -20.77
C TYR A 548 -5.55 -7.17 -21.67
N VAL A 549 -5.68 -8.10 -22.61
CA VAL A 549 -4.61 -8.42 -23.56
C VAL A 549 -4.95 -7.83 -24.92
N VAL A 550 -4.28 -6.73 -25.28
CA VAL A 550 -4.36 -6.21 -26.65
C VAL A 550 -3.22 -6.85 -27.45
N ALA A 551 -3.59 -7.73 -28.39
CA ALA A 551 -2.63 -8.39 -29.26
C ALA A 551 -2.40 -7.56 -30.52
N GLU A 552 -1.23 -6.93 -30.63
CA GLU A 552 -0.82 -6.20 -31.84
C GLU A 552 0.33 -6.89 -32.56
N SER A 553 0.37 -6.72 -33.88
CA SER A 553 1.43 -7.29 -34.74
C SER A 553 2.74 -6.48 -34.71
N ARG A 554 2.76 -5.34 -34.01
CA ARG A 554 3.94 -4.50 -33.81
C ARG A 554 3.71 -3.52 -32.65
N LEU A 555 4.49 -3.62 -31.57
CA LEU A 555 4.66 -2.49 -30.66
C LEU A 555 5.52 -1.46 -31.41
N SER A 556 4.93 -0.38 -31.89
CA SER A 556 5.73 0.83 -32.09
C SER A 556 6.19 1.27 -30.71
N ALA A 557 7.51 1.38 -30.50
CA ALA A 557 8.06 1.88 -29.25
C ALA A 557 7.24 3.09 -28.77
N LEU A 558 6.68 3.01 -27.56
CA LEU A 558 6.11 4.18 -26.89
C LEU A 558 7.19 5.28 -26.95
N PRO A 559 6.85 6.51 -27.35
CA PRO A 559 7.85 7.52 -27.66
C PRO A 559 8.68 7.82 -26.41
N THR A 560 9.89 7.30 -26.40
CA THR A 560 10.95 7.60 -25.42
C THR A 560 11.94 8.62 -25.99
N GLU A 561 11.61 9.30 -27.09
CA GLU A 561 12.47 10.32 -27.69
C GLU A 561 11.96 11.75 -27.44
N LYS A 562 12.81 12.48 -26.72
CA LYS A 562 12.82 13.93 -26.46
C LYS A 562 12.42 14.77 -27.69
N PRO A 563 11.58 15.81 -27.54
CA PRO A 563 11.36 16.77 -28.60
C PRO A 563 12.64 17.58 -28.87
N LYS A 564 13.21 17.44 -30.07
CA LYS A 564 14.20 18.40 -30.57
C LYS A 564 13.51 19.75 -30.77
N SER A 565 14.00 20.76 -30.07
CA SER A 565 13.60 22.15 -30.21
C SER A 565 13.86 22.65 -31.64
N ASN A 566 12.81 22.99 -32.38
CA ASN A 566 12.95 23.82 -33.57
C ASN A 566 12.71 25.28 -33.19
N SER A 567 13.83 26.00 -33.03
CA SER A 567 13.88 27.46 -33.10
C SER A 567 13.51 27.91 -34.51
N SER A 568 12.39 28.62 -34.66
CA SER A 568 12.09 29.40 -35.84
C SER A 568 12.98 30.64 -35.85
N ASN A 569 14.03 30.62 -36.66
CA ASN A 569 14.71 31.84 -37.11
C ASN A 569 14.30 32.13 -38.56
N GLU A 570 13.97 33.39 -38.78
CA GLU A 570 13.51 33.98 -40.03
C GLU A 570 14.50 33.80 -41.18
N SER A 571 13.95 33.52 -42.36
CA SER A 571 14.67 33.42 -43.62
C SER A 571 14.96 34.80 -44.22
N SER A 572 16.21 35.03 -44.64
CA SER A 572 16.52 35.88 -45.79
C SER A 572 17.76 35.31 -46.49
N GLY A 573 17.73 35.18 -47.82
CA GLY A 573 18.94 34.79 -48.56
C GLY A 573 18.72 33.98 -49.83
N ASP A 574 18.44 34.71 -50.89
CA ASP A 574 18.38 34.36 -52.30
C ASP A 574 19.46 33.41 -52.86
N SER A 575 19.02 32.63 -53.87
CA SER A 575 19.66 32.46 -55.19
C SER A 575 20.33 31.13 -55.62
N LYS A 576 19.95 30.78 -56.87
CA LYS A 576 20.68 30.09 -57.97
C LYS A 576 20.39 28.61 -58.30
N LYS A 577 19.59 28.50 -59.37
CA LYS A 577 19.52 27.45 -60.41
C LYS A 577 20.87 26.89 -60.86
N SER A 578 20.92 25.58 -61.14
CA SER A 578 21.47 25.07 -62.42
C SER A 578 20.86 23.70 -62.80
N LYS A 579 20.81 23.44 -64.12
CA LYS A 579 20.02 22.43 -64.84
C LYS A 579 20.85 21.18 -65.22
N SER A 580 20.21 20.01 -65.31
CA SER A 580 20.29 19.03 -66.44
C SER A 580 19.35 17.84 -66.11
N LYS A 581 18.18 17.62 -66.74
CA LYS A 581 17.82 17.06 -68.07
C LYS A 581 18.46 15.69 -68.42
N GLY A 582 17.63 14.64 -68.40
CA GLY A 582 17.85 13.36 -69.11
C GLY A 582 16.94 12.18 -68.69
N THR A 583 15.71 12.12 -69.23
CA THR A 583 14.90 10.95 -69.66
C THR A 583 14.93 9.64 -68.83
N SER A 584 13.89 9.19 -68.08
CA SER A 584 12.46 8.85 -68.32
C SER A 584 12.18 7.37 -68.69
N GLY A 585 11.46 6.69 -67.78
CA GLY A 585 10.76 5.39 -67.92
C GLY A 585 11.27 4.36 -66.90
N GLU A 586 10.53 3.77 -65.96
CA GLU A 586 9.09 3.69 -65.64
C GLU A 586 8.98 2.96 -64.27
N LYS A 587 8.20 3.48 -63.30
CA LYS A 587 7.55 2.76 -62.17
C LYS A 587 6.79 3.74 -61.24
N THR A 588 5.46 3.63 -61.24
CA THR A 588 4.45 4.24 -60.35
C THR A 588 4.64 3.75 -58.90
N LYS A 589 4.88 4.57 -57.88
CA LYS A 589 4.00 5.48 -57.09
C LYS A 589 2.70 4.83 -56.57
N ASP A 590 2.77 4.27 -55.37
CA ASP A 590 1.70 4.20 -54.35
C ASP A 590 2.36 4.01 -52.97
N SER A 591 2.57 5.09 -52.22
CA SER A 591 2.83 5.09 -50.75
C SER A 591 2.88 6.52 -50.20
N ALA A 592 1.79 7.28 -50.32
CA ALA A 592 1.68 8.58 -49.65
C ALA A 592 0.25 8.97 -49.23
N ALA A 593 -0.75 8.11 -49.48
CA ALA A 593 -2.14 8.37 -49.11
C ALA A 593 -2.51 7.80 -47.72
N ASP A 594 -1.85 6.73 -47.25
CA ASP A 594 -2.24 6.07 -45.99
C ASP A 594 -1.71 6.75 -44.71
N SER A 595 -0.83 7.75 -44.84
CA SER A 595 -0.22 8.42 -43.68
C SER A 595 -0.99 9.64 -43.19
N PHE A 596 -2.02 10.10 -43.92
CA PHE A 596 -2.82 11.27 -43.53
C PHE A 596 -4.16 10.90 -42.89
N GLU A 597 -4.68 9.69 -43.09
CA GLU A 597 -5.99 9.27 -42.56
C GLU A 597 -5.93 8.76 -41.10
N VAL A 598 -4.73 8.51 -40.57
CA VAL A 598 -4.54 8.09 -39.17
C VAL A 598 -4.41 9.29 -38.21
N LEU A 599 -4.01 10.47 -38.69
CA LEU A 599 -3.79 11.65 -37.85
C LEU A 599 -5.07 12.39 -37.46
N GLU A 600 -6.17 12.28 -38.23
CA GLU A 600 -7.46 12.91 -37.85
C GLU A 600 -8.22 12.17 -36.74
N LYS A 601 -7.91 10.89 -36.47
CA LYS A 601 -8.53 10.14 -35.36
C LYS A 601 -7.91 10.41 -34.00
N PHE A 602 -6.73 11.01 -33.93
CA PHE A 602 -6.01 11.26 -32.67
C PHE A 602 -6.15 12.67 -32.10
N SER A 603 -6.78 13.64 -32.80
CA SER A 603 -6.98 15.01 -32.30
C SER A 603 -8.43 15.38 -31.94
N GLY A 604 -9.36 14.42 -31.92
CA GLY A 604 -10.79 14.68 -31.72
C GLY A 604 -11.35 14.47 -30.30
N ALA A 605 -10.55 13.96 -29.35
CA ALA A 605 -11.02 13.67 -27.99
C ALA A 605 -10.45 14.61 -26.91
N PHE A 606 -9.60 15.55 -27.27
CA PHE A 606 -9.07 16.57 -26.38
C PHE A 606 -9.31 17.94 -27.02
N ILE A 607 -10.12 18.76 -26.35
CA ILE A 607 -10.53 20.17 -26.60
C ILE A 607 -12.05 20.28 -26.73
N SER A 608 -12.75 20.43 -25.60
CA SER A 608 -13.70 21.52 -25.35
C SER A 608 -14.47 21.24 -24.06
N GLY A 609 -13.97 21.77 -22.95
CA GLY A 609 -14.66 21.72 -21.66
C GLY A 609 -14.70 23.10 -21.03
N GLU A 610 -15.15 24.13 -21.76
CA GLU A 610 -15.66 25.36 -21.14
C GLU A 610 -16.42 26.26 -22.15
N LYS A 611 -17.60 26.72 -21.72
CA LYS A 611 -18.52 27.72 -22.33
C LYS A 611 -19.39 27.25 -23.52
N LEU A 612 -20.69 27.07 -23.29
CA LEU A 612 -21.67 28.15 -23.50
C LEU A 612 -23.10 27.77 -23.07
N LEU A 613 -23.71 28.74 -22.40
CA LEU A 613 -25.10 28.85 -21.99
C LEU A 613 -26.00 29.22 -23.19
N CYS A 614 -27.27 28.78 -23.15
CA CYS A 614 -28.45 29.35 -23.84
C CYS A 614 -28.63 29.20 -25.38
N SER A 615 -29.59 28.35 -25.77
CA SER A 615 -30.92 28.74 -26.33
C SER A 615 -31.41 28.01 -27.59
N ARG A 616 -32.72 27.66 -27.56
CA ARG A 616 -33.69 27.36 -28.65
C ARG A 616 -33.54 26.01 -29.38
N ILE A 617 -34.35 25.00 -29.05
CA ILE A 617 -35.75 24.76 -29.50
C ILE A 617 -35.90 24.80 -31.02
N LEU A 618 -36.10 23.63 -31.65
CA LEU A 618 -37.17 23.35 -32.63
C LEU A 618 -37.23 21.84 -32.98
N ARG A 619 -38.30 21.18 -32.52
CA ARG A 619 -39.12 20.11 -33.12
C ARG A 619 -38.49 19.11 -34.13
N GLY A 620 -38.68 17.82 -33.81
CA GLY A 620 -39.39 16.88 -34.71
C GLY A 620 -38.58 15.78 -35.40
N ASN A 621 -38.82 14.52 -34.96
CA ASN A 621 -38.80 13.24 -35.68
C ASN A 621 -37.77 12.98 -36.81
N MET A 622 -36.89 11.98 -36.63
CA MET A 622 -36.95 10.72 -37.41
C MET A 622 -35.94 9.65 -36.93
N CYS A 623 -36.43 8.40 -36.90
CA CYS A 623 -35.75 7.13 -36.68
C CYS A 623 -34.62 6.81 -37.68
N CYS A 624 -33.64 6.00 -37.24
CA CYS A 624 -33.05 4.84 -37.93
C CYS A 624 -32.15 4.07 -36.93
N ARG A 625 -32.63 2.96 -36.36
CA ARG A 625 -32.28 1.53 -36.64
C ARG A 625 -30.80 1.15 -36.44
N TYR A 626 -30.52 0.33 -35.42
CA TYR A 626 -29.65 -0.85 -35.50
C TYR A 626 -29.98 -1.87 -34.39
N GLU A 627 -30.26 -3.10 -34.80
CA GLU A 627 -30.34 -4.37 -34.05
C GLU A 627 -30.11 -5.48 -35.12
N PRO A 628 -29.84 -6.77 -34.80
CA PRO A 628 -29.53 -7.43 -33.52
C PRO A 628 -28.38 -8.47 -33.61
N LEU A 629 -28.06 -9.18 -32.51
CA LEU A 629 -27.97 -10.67 -32.44
C LEU A 629 -27.46 -11.17 -31.07
N PHE A 630 -28.27 -12.02 -30.43
CA PHE A 630 -27.99 -12.81 -29.23
C PHE A 630 -28.12 -14.29 -29.62
N ASN A 631 -27.11 -15.12 -29.32
CA ASN A 631 -27.17 -16.53 -28.90
C ASN A 631 -25.89 -17.30 -29.28
N TYR A 632 -25.18 -17.85 -28.27
CA TYR A 632 -24.60 -19.20 -28.33
C TYR A 632 -24.37 -19.77 -26.91
N PHE A 633 -25.21 -20.76 -26.59
CA PHE A 633 -25.06 -21.99 -25.79
C PHE A 633 -24.11 -22.15 -24.58
N LEU A 634 -24.74 -22.65 -23.50
CA LEU A 634 -24.23 -23.49 -22.39
C LEU A 634 -24.14 -24.96 -22.82
N GLU A 635 -23.13 -25.70 -22.33
CA GLU A 635 -23.01 -27.16 -22.06
C GLU A 635 -21.53 -27.43 -21.70
N PHE A 636 -21.05 -28.23 -20.74
CA PHE A 636 -21.60 -29.25 -19.84
C PHE A 636 -20.68 -29.38 -18.59
N SER A 637 -21.26 -29.85 -17.49
CA SER A 637 -20.62 -30.32 -16.26
C SER A 637 -20.85 -31.84 -16.10
N ASP A 638 -19.87 -32.57 -15.55
CA ASP A 638 -20.01 -33.91 -14.92
C ASP A 638 -19.43 -33.77 -13.50
N VAL A 639 -20.20 -33.79 -12.40
CA VAL A 639 -20.92 -34.90 -11.72
C VAL A 639 -19.99 -35.89 -10.99
N ALA A 640 -20.03 -35.85 -9.65
CA ALA A 640 -20.19 -37.04 -8.80
C ALA A 640 -20.60 -36.64 -7.36
N PHE A 641 -21.87 -36.88 -7.01
CA PHE A 641 -22.38 -37.04 -5.64
C PHE A 641 -22.44 -38.54 -5.33
N THR A 642 -22.13 -38.94 -4.09
CA THR A 642 -22.43 -40.29 -3.56
C THR A 642 -23.64 -40.20 -2.63
N VAL A 643 -24.65 -41.05 -2.86
CA VAL A 643 -25.81 -41.28 -1.98
C VAL A 643 -25.80 -42.74 -1.56
N ILE A 644 -26.03 -43.01 -0.27
CA ILE A 644 -26.70 -44.23 0.21
C ILE A 644 -27.78 -43.79 1.21
N ALA A 645 -29.01 -44.25 0.96
CA ALA A 645 -30.23 -44.01 1.71
C ALA A 645 -30.40 -44.96 2.91
N ASP A 646 -31.23 -44.61 3.91
CA ASP A 646 -32.55 -45.24 4.07
C ASP A 646 -33.34 -44.82 5.34
N ASN A 647 -34.67 -44.75 5.14
CA ASN A 647 -35.81 -44.98 6.07
C ASN A 647 -36.43 -43.84 6.92
N TYR A 648 -37.49 -43.24 6.36
CA TYR A 648 -38.90 -43.16 6.82
C TYR A 648 -39.28 -43.16 8.34
N VAL A 649 -40.15 -42.19 8.73
CA VAL A 649 -41.50 -42.33 9.37
C VAL A 649 -41.85 -41.24 10.44
N LYS A 650 -43.00 -40.57 10.22
CA LYS A 650 -44.01 -39.90 11.12
C LYS A 650 -43.76 -38.56 11.84
N ASP A 651 -44.49 -37.56 11.34
CA ASP A 651 -45.56 -36.74 11.97
C ASP A 651 -45.82 -36.88 13.49
N ASP A 652 -45.94 -35.75 14.20
CA ASP A 652 -47.06 -35.48 15.12
C ASP A 652 -47.02 -34.04 15.71
N SER A 653 -48.06 -33.26 15.32
CA SER A 653 -48.91 -32.42 16.19
C SER A 653 -48.33 -31.25 17.03
N GLY A 654 -48.80 -30.04 16.70
CA GLY A 654 -49.67 -29.31 17.65
C GLY A 654 -49.26 -27.88 18.08
N PRO A 655 -50.24 -27.00 18.38
CA PRO A 655 -50.22 -25.59 17.97
C PRO A 655 -50.43 -24.56 19.10
N GLY A 656 -50.26 -23.26 18.81
CA GLY A 656 -50.69 -22.16 19.71
C GLY A 656 -50.42 -20.76 19.13
N ILE A 657 -51.37 -20.16 18.38
CA ILE A 657 -52.27 -19.05 18.80
C ILE A 657 -51.51 -17.70 18.98
N VAL A 658 -51.48 -16.82 17.96
CA VAL A 658 -52.46 -15.77 17.58
C VAL A 658 -52.47 -14.57 18.53
N ASN A 659 -52.08 -13.38 18.02
CA ASN A 659 -52.92 -12.18 18.07
C ASN A 659 -52.49 -11.11 17.03
N CYS A 660 -53.43 -10.86 16.12
CA CYS A 660 -53.50 -9.77 15.13
C CYS A 660 -53.68 -8.42 15.84
N ALA A 661 -53.00 -7.32 15.45
CA ALA A 661 -53.40 -6.26 14.47
C ALA A 661 -54.65 -5.44 14.89
N PRO A 662 -55.03 -4.29 14.28
CA PRO A 662 -54.47 -3.56 13.13
C PRO A 662 -54.53 -1.99 13.25
N ALA A 663 -54.03 -1.27 12.24
CA ALA A 663 -54.77 -0.22 11.50
C ALA A 663 -53.87 0.44 10.43
N PHE A 664 -54.01 0.06 9.15
CA PHE A 664 -54.85 0.67 8.09
C PHE A 664 -54.12 1.82 7.37
N GLY A 665 -54.07 1.93 6.04
CA GLY A 665 -54.73 1.20 4.95
C GLY A 665 -53.88 1.30 3.67
N GLU A 666 -54.01 0.32 2.75
CA GLU A 666 -54.85 0.39 1.53
C GLU A 666 -54.00 0.97 0.37
N ASP A 667 -53.71 0.28 -0.74
CA ASP A 667 -54.58 -0.60 -1.53
C ASP A 667 -53.83 -1.70 -2.33
N ASP A 668 -54.51 -2.85 -2.43
CA ASP A 668 -54.64 -3.83 -3.52
C ASP A 668 -53.49 -4.74 -4.03
N TYR A 669 -53.53 -6.01 -3.52
CA TYR A 669 -53.59 -7.35 -4.16
C TYR A 669 -52.82 -7.62 -5.50
N ARG A 670 -52.24 -8.80 -5.78
CA ARG A 670 -52.47 -10.19 -5.32
C ARG A 670 -51.30 -11.09 -5.80
N VAL A 671 -51.00 -12.12 -5.00
CA VAL A 671 -50.15 -13.26 -5.34
C VAL A 671 -50.86 -14.20 -6.33
N CYS A 672 -50.15 -14.68 -7.35
CA CYS A 672 -50.46 -15.94 -8.04
C CYS A 672 -49.18 -16.74 -8.31
N THR A 673 -49.25 -18.00 -7.91
CA THR A 673 -48.30 -19.10 -8.07
C THR A 673 -48.29 -19.66 -9.50
N GLU A 674 -47.26 -20.46 -9.76
CA GLU A 674 -47.09 -21.42 -10.86
C GLU A 674 -46.55 -20.93 -12.22
N ASN A 675 -45.37 -21.47 -12.52
CA ASN A 675 -44.88 -21.91 -13.83
C ASN A 675 -45.79 -21.59 -15.02
N GLN A 676 -45.53 -20.46 -15.69
CA GLN A 676 -45.56 -20.34 -17.15
C GLN A 676 -44.97 -18.98 -17.56
N ILE A 677 -43.81 -19.01 -18.22
CA ILE A 677 -43.26 -17.85 -18.91
C ILE A 677 -44.12 -17.64 -20.17
N ILE A 678 -45.02 -16.67 -20.12
CA ILE A 678 -45.63 -16.08 -21.32
C ILE A 678 -44.97 -14.72 -21.53
N ILE A 679 -44.16 -14.64 -22.58
CA ILE A 679 -43.59 -13.40 -23.09
C ILE A 679 -44.74 -12.52 -23.56
N LYS A 680 -44.91 -11.35 -22.94
CA LYS A 680 -45.68 -10.25 -23.51
C LYS A 680 -44.84 -8.98 -23.51
N VAL A 681 -44.19 -8.76 -24.64
CA VAL A 681 -43.58 -7.49 -25.02
C VAL A 681 -44.69 -6.45 -25.16
N CYS A 682 -44.61 -5.36 -24.40
CA CYS A 682 -45.32 -4.13 -24.71
C CYS A 682 -44.34 -2.96 -24.65
N SER A 683 -43.87 -2.62 -25.86
CA SER A 683 -43.45 -1.32 -26.43
C SER A 683 -42.81 -0.27 -25.55
#